data_AF-A0A7K1E1G5-F1
#
_entry.id   AF-A0A7K1E1G5-F1
#
_cell.length_a   1.000
_cell.length_b   1.000
_cell.length_c   1.000
_cell.angle_alpha   90.00
_cell.angle_beta   90.00
_cell.angle_gamma   90.00
#
_symmetry.space_group_name_H-M   'P 1'
#
loop_
_entity.id
_entity.type
_entity.pdbx_description
1 polymer ?
#
loop_
_entity_poly.entity_id
_entity_poly.type
_entity_poly.pdbx_seq_one_letter_code
_entity_poly.pdbx_strand_id
1 'polypeptide(L)'
;MGRARSLSGESSSFAHPIGLLLFNRPDYARRTLEALAQQERPINQSRLTIFRDGYAGSKDEHLERPDRTAEVDDLVAQFFPDATFVTSRENVGVARAYEHLYAAVFAADDEWAALFEEDFVIDSDYLSILSEFISLAEPHPEIVAVSAIGDVSDHRERGPHHLYVARHLWAYALRRRCWSEIKPYTDAYLDALGPGHYWQRDVRRVNRDLARRGYLVQGTSQDFVKFSWILTQGYLALNTGQAHGEYIGVEGLHSTEQSFDEQGFSQARKPRDTEFRFPQLTADFLDELRREARASWALWFTDARERAEERLATARKNGQDARENVVKLKQALRSSEEERLRLEGILKKSWWARFTQLSNRGFRKHPAPSAVPGGHAPEERGGWTWFGGTSALSIGNVHLVGFVRKRAAIGDGASFVGVYGEDGKHRRSVCVLPGLQLDDHNVPTLVPLNQREFLVGVTGHNQNSIVRLFRGTAHDGDVSLGPPAEVSFSGPTSYVHIIREDSTHVLVLTRVAGQNFVARRFSLATNSAVSAEMAVFPWSIEPGDEFASGRDGGRPYLITRESQDGVVFVLTQDHPRAYRNGIVAGRFRGNQILDLDGNVVHTLSEGGAPWKPFESLTKIVNAGLMDIPWVADVAAHEDGTVDVGYSTATLSAPDFHRGRDQANDSLAFHVIRWSPATGLEPVMHVPAGRSLYAAEEHYSGGLAINPREPSHVVYSTSLGHGARGDQSTRWSLYSRESLDMRVQTRLVETGSPTVSPLRPKFSSMAPGAQGHALFVMRGSYTSYVDFETRMICYPFVSGQTCDDSGSTHIDLMYPVMPSAAMPAREVRTLGRLMSKAQSYVEFGGGGSTLMALSLVRGDVFTVESDAYLAQFLREAATKHETQSARFTCVVPRVDVIKGWGRPAALNDADRSRFGESYARAGADSCTPDLVLVDGRFRVACALLVAKSTTRRVTIAIDDYANRPGYHAVERFLGRPVLHGRLGVFRLAGAIDVPDSVLHEYFGVSD
;
A
#
# COMPACT_ATOMS: atom_id res chain seq x y z
N MET A 1 -2.05 28.81 49.16
CA MET A 1 -3.27 29.45 48.62
C MET A 1 -3.19 29.43 47.11
N GLY A 2 -4.12 28.75 46.44
CA GLY A 2 -4.34 28.79 44.99
C GLY A 2 -5.85 28.85 44.75
N ARG A 3 -6.31 29.56 43.71
CA ARG A 3 -7.75 29.83 43.53
C ARG A 3 -8.49 28.56 43.09
N ALA A 4 -9.33 28.02 43.97
CA ALA A 4 -10.43 27.16 43.54
C ALA A 4 -11.36 27.97 42.60
N ARG A 5 -11.65 27.42 41.42
CA ARG A 5 -12.76 27.90 40.58
C ARG A 5 -14.04 27.24 41.09
N SER A 6 -14.97 28.03 41.60
CA SER A 6 -16.31 27.55 41.97
C SER A 6 -17.13 27.29 40.72
N LEU A 7 -17.28 26.02 40.31
CA LEU A 7 -18.32 25.59 39.36
C LEU A 7 -19.66 25.56 40.09
N SER A 8 -20.22 26.74 40.33
CA SER A 8 -21.53 26.90 40.97
C SER A 8 -22.65 26.66 39.96
N GLY A 9 -23.08 25.40 39.80
CA GLY A 9 -24.29 25.06 39.02
C GLY A 9 -24.33 23.68 38.37
N GLU A 10 -23.22 22.95 38.28
CA GLU A 10 -23.23 21.58 37.73
C GLU A 10 -23.87 20.57 38.71
N SER A 11 -24.52 19.54 38.15
CA SER A 11 -24.91 18.35 38.90
C SER A 11 -23.67 17.63 39.45
N SER A 12 -23.76 17.05 40.65
CA SER A 12 -22.70 16.19 41.18
C SER A 12 -22.60 14.83 40.48
N SER A 13 -23.61 14.46 39.68
CA SER A 13 -23.65 13.25 38.85
C SER A 13 -23.44 13.58 37.36
N PHE A 14 -23.02 12.58 36.57
CA PHE A 14 -22.88 12.71 35.14
C PHE A 14 -24.22 13.11 34.50
N ALA A 15 -24.21 14.22 33.76
CA ALA A 15 -25.43 14.92 33.38
C ALA A 15 -26.22 14.20 32.26
N HIS A 16 -25.54 13.49 31.36
CA HIS A 16 -26.13 12.93 30.14
C HIS A 16 -26.66 11.50 30.35
N PRO A 17 -27.63 11.03 29.55
CA PRO A 17 -28.05 9.64 29.55
C PRO A 17 -26.89 8.71 29.19
N ILE A 18 -26.91 7.50 29.74
CA ILE A 18 -25.91 6.46 29.49
C ILE A 18 -26.60 5.23 28.90
N GLY A 19 -26.00 4.65 27.86
CA GLY A 19 -26.36 3.36 27.29
C GLY A 19 -25.21 2.36 27.41
N LEU A 20 -25.50 1.13 27.85
CA LEU A 20 -24.55 0.02 27.90
C LEU A 20 -25.09 -1.19 27.10
N LEU A 21 -24.24 -1.80 26.27
CA LEU A 21 -24.51 -3.10 25.65
C LEU A 21 -23.80 -4.23 26.39
N LEU A 22 -24.55 -5.29 26.71
CA LEU A 22 -24.06 -6.53 27.32
C LEU A 22 -24.43 -7.76 26.46
N PHE A 23 -23.60 -8.79 26.48
CA PHE A 23 -23.82 -10.07 25.79
C PHE A 23 -23.70 -11.26 26.76
N ASN A 24 -23.47 -12.48 26.27
CA ASN A 24 -23.39 -13.71 27.06
C ASN A 24 -22.08 -13.86 27.87
N ARG A 25 -21.63 -12.80 28.55
CA ARG A 25 -20.25 -12.67 29.05
C ARG A 25 -20.19 -12.06 30.45
N PRO A 26 -20.69 -12.73 31.50
CA PRO A 26 -20.76 -12.18 32.86
C PRO A 26 -19.39 -11.75 33.43
N ASP A 27 -18.28 -12.36 32.99
CA ASP A 27 -16.93 -11.98 33.43
C ASP A 27 -16.49 -10.62 32.84
N TYR A 28 -16.98 -10.26 31.65
CA TYR A 28 -16.78 -8.95 31.02
C TYR A 28 -17.78 -7.94 31.61
N ALA A 29 -19.06 -8.32 31.65
CA ALA A 29 -20.12 -7.50 32.24
C ALA A 29 -19.81 -7.10 33.68
N ARG A 30 -19.28 -8.01 34.53
CA ARG A 30 -18.86 -7.67 35.90
C ARG A 30 -17.82 -6.55 35.92
N ARG A 31 -16.75 -6.66 35.13
CA ARG A 31 -15.68 -5.64 35.07
C ARG A 31 -16.23 -4.27 34.64
N THR A 32 -17.08 -4.26 33.61
CA THR A 32 -17.59 -3.01 33.03
C THR A 32 -18.68 -2.37 33.90
N LEU A 33 -19.57 -3.16 34.52
CA LEU A 33 -20.55 -2.68 35.50
C LEU A 33 -19.88 -2.15 36.77
N GLU A 34 -18.84 -2.82 37.26
CA GLU A 34 -18.05 -2.38 38.41
C GLU A 34 -17.31 -1.05 38.12
N ALA A 35 -16.67 -0.94 36.95
CA ALA A 35 -16.00 0.29 36.52
C ALA A 35 -16.97 1.47 36.35
N LEU A 36 -18.19 1.24 35.84
CA LEU A 36 -19.25 2.24 35.76
C LEU A 36 -19.76 2.65 37.16
N ALA A 37 -19.79 1.73 38.12
CA ALA A 37 -20.21 2.03 39.50
C ALA A 37 -19.14 2.81 40.30
N GLN A 38 -17.86 2.70 39.93
CA GLN A 38 -16.72 3.33 40.60
C GLN A 38 -16.32 4.72 40.03
N GLN A 39 -17.19 5.35 39.23
CA GLN A 39 -16.91 6.64 38.59
C GLN A 39 -16.90 7.83 39.57
N GLU A 40 -15.85 8.66 39.49
CA GLU A 40 -15.63 9.87 40.30
C GLU A 40 -16.70 10.95 40.09
N ARG A 41 -17.34 10.96 38.90
CA ARG A 41 -18.56 11.71 38.59
C ARG A 41 -19.70 10.68 38.46
N PRO A 42 -20.44 10.39 39.55
CA PRO A 42 -21.30 9.20 39.62
C PRO A 42 -22.45 9.20 38.62
N ILE A 43 -22.92 8.00 38.27
CA ILE A 43 -24.03 7.80 37.33
C ILE A 43 -25.37 8.01 38.05
N ASN A 44 -26.29 8.76 37.43
CA ASN A 44 -27.70 8.71 37.81
C ASN A 44 -28.36 7.47 37.18
N GLN A 45 -28.66 6.45 37.98
CA GLN A 45 -29.21 5.18 37.49
C GLN A 45 -30.51 5.36 36.68
N SER A 46 -31.37 6.31 37.05
CA SER A 46 -32.61 6.60 36.30
C SER A 46 -32.40 7.15 34.88
N ARG A 47 -31.14 7.46 34.51
CA ARG A 47 -30.69 7.88 33.17
C ARG A 47 -29.73 6.87 32.53
N LEU A 48 -29.53 5.71 33.15
CA LEU A 48 -28.80 4.57 32.60
C LEU A 48 -29.79 3.57 31.97
N THR A 49 -29.55 3.24 30.70
CA THR A 49 -30.20 2.12 29.99
C THR A 49 -29.18 1.02 29.75
N ILE A 50 -29.53 -0.21 30.06
CA ILE A 50 -28.69 -1.39 29.79
C ILE A 50 -29.47 -2.31 28.87
N PHE A 51 -28.89 -2.67 27.71
CA PHE A 51 -29.46 -3.66 26.80
C PHE A 51 -28.61 -4.92 26.78
N ARG A 52 -29.22 -6.06 27.14
CA ARG A 52 -28.57 -7.38 27.17
C ARG A 52 -29.14 -8.26 26.05
N ASP A 53 -28.31 -8.61 25.07
CA ASP A 53 -28.72 -9.36 23.89
C ASP A 53 -29.02 -10.85 24.21
N GLY A 54 -29.77 -11.53 23.35
CA GLY A 54 -30.17 -12.92 23.57
C GLY A 54 -29.06 -13.93 23.26
N TYR A 55 -29.10 -15.08 23.95
CA TYR A 55 -28.23 -16.22 23.68
C TYR A 55 -28.70 -17.06 22.47
N ALA A 56 -30.00 -17.28 22.31
CA ALA A 56 -30.54 -18.08 21.20
C ALA A 56 -30.27 -17.42 19.85
N GLY A 57 -29.61 -18.12 18.92
CA GLY A 57 -29.10 -17.59 17.64
C GLY A 57 -27.76 -16.85 17.73
N SER A 58 -27.12 -16.80 18.91
CA SER A 58 -25.81 -16.16 19.09
C SER A 58 -24.66 -16.98 18.48
N LYS A 59 -23.47 -16.36 18.40
CA LYS A 59 -22.23 -17.06 18.05
C LYS A 59 -21.86 -18.09 19.13
N ASP A 60 -22.19 -17.81 20.40
CA ASP A 60 -21.83 -18.68 21.51
C ASP A 60 -22.69 -19.95 21.55
N GLU A 61 -24.00 -19.85 21.24
CA GLU A 61 -24.87 -21.02 21.07
C GLU A 61 -24.39 -21.92 19.93
N HIS A 62 -24.00 -21.34 18.78
CA HIS A 62 -23.44 -22.08 17.66
C HIS A 62 -22.09 -22.76 17.97
N LEU A 63 -21.36 -22.26 18.97
CA LEU A 63 -20.10 -22.83 19.46
C LEU A 63 -20.31 -23.74 20.69
N GLU A 64 -21.55 -24.11 21.00
CA GLU A 64 -21.94 -24.97 22.14
C GLU A 64 -21.45 -24.45 23.51
N ARG A 65 -21.22 -23.13 23.62
CA ARG A 65 -20.85 -22.46 24.87
C ARG A 65 -22.10 -22.28 25.74
N PRO A 66 -22.00 -22.33 27.08
CA PRO A 66 -23.17 -22.25 27.95
C PRO A 66 -23.90 -20.90 27.84
N ASP A 67 -25.23 -20.93 27.96
CA ASP A 67 -26.02 -19.74 28.25
C ASP A 67 -25.75 -19.31 29.70
N ARG A 68 -25.18 -18.12 29.84
CA ARG A 68 -24.86 -17.44 31.10
C ARG A 68 -25.58 -16.08 31.17
N THR A 69 -26.57 -15.83 30.32
CA THR A 69 -27.30 -14.55 30.30
C THR A 69 -28.04 -14.26 31.62
N ALA A 70 -28.44 -15.29 32.36
CA ALA A 70 -28.98 -15.14 33.71
C ALA A 70 -27.95 -14.57 34.71
N GLU A 71 -26.67 -14.97 34.63
CA GLU A 71 -25.60 -14.40 35.47
C GLU A 71 -25.39 -12.90 35.14
N VAL A 72 -25.64 -12.50 33.89
CA VAL A 72 -25.57 -11.09 33.44
C VAL A 72 -26.78 -10.30 33.93
N ASP A 73 -27.97 -10.90 33.93
CA ASP A 73 -29.19 -10.28 34.48
C ASP A 73 -29.06 -10.06 36.01
N ASP A 74 -28.54 -11.05 36.74
CA ASP A 74 -28.22 -10.95 38.18
C ASP A 74 -27.16 -9.87 38.46
N LEU A 75 -26.13 -9.77 37.61
CA LEU A 75 -25.10 -8.71 37.68
C LEU A 75 -25.71 -7.31 37.51
N VAL A 76 -26.61 -7.11 36.55
CA VAL A 76 -27.28 -5.82 36.35
C VAL A 76 -28.13 -5.46 37.56
N ALA A 77 -28.89 -6.42 38.10
CA ALA A 77 -29.67 -6.22 39.32
C ALA A 77 -28.79 -5.95 40.57
N GLN A 78 -27.56 -6.50 40.61
CA GLN A 78 -26.59 -6.25 41.68
C GLN A 78 -26.04 -4.82 41.65
N PHE A 79 -25.64 -4.32 40.47
CA PHE A 79 -24.93 -3.03 40.36
C PHE A 79 -25.85 -1.83 40.09
N PHE A 80 -26.91 -1.99 39.29
CA PHE A 80 -27.78 -0.90 38.86
C PHE A 80 -29.28 -1.26 38.92
N PRO A 81 -29.84 -1.53 40.11
CA PRO A 81 -31.24 -1.91 40.27
C PRO A 81 -32.25 -0.85 39.82
N ASP A 82 -31.87 0.43 39.78
CA ASP A 82 -32.73 1.55 39.34
C ASP A 82 -32.54 1.92 37.85
N ALA A 83 -31.76 1.14 37.09
CA ALA A 83 -31.55 1.36 35.66
C ALA A 83 -32.69 0.83 34.78
N THR A 84 -32.85 1.42 33.60
CA THR A 84 -33.76 0.90 32.57
C THR A 84 -33.14 -0.33 31.92
N PHE A 85 -33.45 -1.52 32.44
CA PHE A 85 -32.91 -2.78 31.94
C PHE A 85 -33.82 -3.39 30.86
N VAL A 86 -33.22 -3.70 29.70
CA VAL A 86 -33.89 -4.29 28.54
C VAL A 86 -33.18 -5.57 28.14
N THR A 87 -33.88 -6.70 28.15
CA THR A 87 -33.33 -8.01 27.77
C THR A 87 -33.96 -8.52 26.48
N SER A 88 -33.16 -9.16 25.63
CA SER A 88 -33.67 -9.96 24.50
C SER A 88 -33.60 -11.46 24.83
N ARG A 89 -34.52 -12.24 24.25
CA ARG A 89 -34.49 -13.71 24.31
C ARG A 89 -33.65 -14.31 23.18
N GLU A 90 -33.77 -13.74 21.99
CA GLU A 90 -33.04 -14.11 20.78
C GLU A 90 -31.94 -13.09 20.49
N ASN A 91 -30.85 -13.52 19.85
CA ASN A 91 -29.73 -12.67 19.49
C ASN A 91 -30.11 -11.73 18.33
N VAL A 92 -30.40 -10.47 18.64
CA VAL A 92 -30.68 -9.45 17.62
C VAL A 92 -29.39 -8.93 16.98
N GLY A 93 -28.26 -9.09 17.66
CA GLY A 93 -26.93 -8.68 17.22
C GLY A 93 -26.65 -7.20 17.49
N VAL A 94 -25.38 -6.89 17.78
CA VAL A 94 -24.89 -5.56 18.20
C VAL A 94 -25.42 -4.37 17.37
N ALA A 95 -25.60 -4.52 16.06
CA ALA A 95 -26.15 -3.46 15.22
C ALA A 95 -27.63 -3.12 15.51
N ARG A 96 -28.47 -4.12 15.84
CA ARG A 96 -29.87 -3.90 16.24
C ARG A 96 -29.97 -3.47 17.70
N ALA A 97 -29.14 -4.07 18.56
CA ALA A 97 -29.01 -3.69 19.96
C ALA A 97 -28.65 -2.20 20.11
N TYR A 98 -27.75 -1.67 19.27
CA TYR A 98 -27.43 -0.24 19.26
C TYR A 98 -28.60 0.68 18.90
N GLU A 99 -29.45 0.32 17.93
CA GLU A 99 -30.60 1.16 17.60
C GLU A 99 -31.68 1.13 18.70
N HIS A 100 -31.85 0.00 19.40
CA HIS A 100 -32.67 -0.03 20.61
C HIS A 100 -32.09 0.87 21.72
N LEU A 101 -30.77 0.81 21.92
CA LEU A 101 -30.07 1.59 22.94
C LEU A 101 -30.14 3.09 22.65
N TYR A 102 -29.87 3.53 21.41
CA TYR A 102 -30.02 4.92 20.99
C TYR A 102 -31.45 5.43 21.15
N ALA A 103 -32.45 4.64 20.73
CA ALA A 103 -33.86 5.02 20.85
C ALA A 103 -34.30 5.20 22.31
N ALA A 104 -33.70 4.47 23.25
CA ALA A 104 -33.94 4.64 24.67
C ALA A 104 -33.21 5.87 25.25
N VAL A 105 -31.90 6.02 25.03
CA VAL A 105 -31.13 7.13 25.63
C VAL A 105 -31.49 8.51 25.06
N PHE A 106 -31.97 8.57 23.82
CA PHE A 106 -32.46 9.79 23.17
C PHE A 106 -34.01 9.93 23.17
N ALA A 107 -34.70 9.11 23.97
CA ALA A 107 -36.14 9.29 24.24
C ALA A 107 -36.41 10.58 25.03
N ALA A 108 -35.47 10.98 25.90
CA ALA A 108 -35.40 12.33 26.45
C ALA A 108 -34.82 13.31 25.43
N ASP A 109 -35.16 14.61 25.54
CA ASP A 109 -34.65 15.67 24.66
C ASP A 109 -33.20 16.12 24.98
N ASP A 110 -32.36 15.19 25.43
CA ASP A 110 -30.95 15.40 25.75
C ASP A 110 -30.09 15.51 24.48
N GLU A 111 -29.28 16.56 24.36
CA GLU A 111 -28.43 16.80 23.16
C GLU A 111 -27.25 15.81 23.05
N TRP A 112 -26.80 15.21 24.15
CA TRP A 112 -25.76 14.17 24.16
C TRP A 112 -26.20 12.98 24.99
N ALA A 113 -25.77 11.78 24.58
CA ALA A 113 -25.78 10.58 25.41
C ALA A 113 -24.42 9.86 25.31
N ALA A 114 -24.01 9.17 26.37
CA ALA A 114 -22.81 8.33 26.40
C ALA A 114 -23.16 6.86 26.15
N LEU A 115 -22.36 6.16 25.37
CA LEU A 115 -22.57 4.79 24.91
C LEU A 115 -21.32 3.95 25.21
N PHE A 116 -21.52 2.73 25.72
CA PHE A 116 -20.47 1.81 26.14
C PHE A 116 -20.75 0.38 25.64
N GLU A 117 -19.70 -0.31 25.17
CA GLU A 117 -19.68 -1.77 24.92
C GLU A 117 -19.00 -2.49 26.11
N GLU A 118 -19.38 -3.74 26.39
CA GLU A 118 -18.83 -4.50 27.53
C GLU A 118 -17.33 -4.86 27.40
N ASP A 119 -16.72 -4.67 26.22
CA ASP A 119 -15.32 -5.00 25.94
C ASP A 119 -14.35 -3.81 26.12
N PHE A 120 -14.81 -2.67 26.64
CA PHE A 120 -13.94 -1.55 27.07
C PHE A 120 -14.21 -1.13 28.52
N VAL A 121 -13.24 -1.36 29.40
CA VAL A 121 -13.31 -1.03 30.84
C VAL A 121 -12.75 0.37 31.06
N ILE A 122 -13.55 1.25 31.67
CA ILE A 122 -13.20 2.67 31.89
C ILE A 122 -12.49 2.90 33.24
N ASP A 123 -11.59 3.89 33.29
CA ASP A 123 -10.99 4.36 34.55
C ASP A 123 -12.01 5.17 35.38
N SER A 124 -11.75 5.34 36.68
CA SER A 124 -12.62 6.09 37.61
C SER A 124 -12.91 7.53 37.20
N ASP A 125 -11.98 8.19 36.51
CA ASP A 125 -12.09 9.57 36.01
C ASP A 125 -12.78 9.69 34.63
N TYR A 126 -13.13 8.58 33.96
CA TYR A 126 -13.61 8.61 32.57
C TYR A 126 -14.83 9.50 32.36
N LEU A 127 -15.87 9.40 33.23
CA LEU A 127 -17.04 10.27 33.12
C LEU A 127 -16.75 11.74 33.47
N SER A 128 -15.71 12.04 34.24
CA SER A 128 -15.23 13.40 34.46
C SER A 128 -14.57 13.95 33.19
N ILE A 129 -13.65 13.20 32.59
CA ILE A 129 -12.94 13.56 31.36
C ILE A 129 -13.92 13.67 30.18
N LEU A 130 -14.90 12.76 30.07
CA LEU A 130 -15.94 12.81 29.04
C LEU A 130 -16.85 14.03 29.23
N SER A 131 -17.19 14.40 30.47
CA SER A 131 -17.98 15.61 30.76
C SER A 131 -17.23 16.90 30.40
N GLU A 132 -15.91 16.95 30.59
CA GLU A 132 -15.07 18.06 30.12
C GLU A 132 -14.97 18.06 28.58
N PHE A 133 -14.81 16.90 27.94
CA PHE A 133 -14.72 16.81 26.48
C PHE A 133 -16.03 17.22 25.78
N ILE A 134 -17.19 16.81 26.32
CA ILE A 134 -18.50 17.30 25.86
C ILE A 134 -18.57 18.83 25.99
N SER A 135 -18.19 19.38 27.16
CA SER A 135 -18.20 20.83 27.39
C SER A 135 -17.24 21.60 26.45
N LEU A 136 -16.12 20.99 26.08
CA LEU A 136 -15.16 21.52 25.10
C LEU A 136 -15.69 21.43 23.66
N ALA A 137 -16.43 20.38 23.32
CA ALA A 137 -17.07 20.18 22.02
C ALA A 137 -18.38 20.96 21.85
N GLU A 138 -18.98 21.47 22.93
CA GLU A 138 -20.28 22.13 22.87
C GLU A 138 -20.31 23.36 21.94
N PRO A 139 -19.29 24.25 21.91
CA PRO A 139 -19.24 25.39 20.98
C PRO A 139 -19.00 25.01 19.51
N HIS A 140 -18.75 23.73 19.21
CA HIS A 140 -18.27 23.22 17.93
C HIS A 140 -19.27 22.23 17.33
N PRO A 141 -20.33 22.69 16.64
CA PRO A 141 -21.41 21.84 16.11
C PRO A 141 -20.97 20.88 14.99
N GLU A 142 -19.73 20.98 14.50
CA GLU A 142 -19.08 19.99 13.64
C GLU A 142 -18.52 18.78 14.40
N ILE A 143 -18.34 18.87 15.72
CA ILE A 143 -17.95 17.74 16.58
C ILE A 143 -19.22 17.04 17.04
N VAL A 144 -19.41 15.82 16.52
CA VAL A 144 -20.64 15.03 16.70
C VAL A 144 -20.48 13.84 17.62
N ALA A 145 -19.24 13.41 17.86
CA ALA A 145 -18.89 12.41 18.85
C ALA A 145 -17.56 12.74 19.52
N VAL A 146 -17.45 12.42 20.82
CA VAL A 146 -16.21 12.54 21.60
C VAL A 146 -15.97 11.27 22.41
N SER A 147 -14.70 10.89 22.56
CA SER A 147 -14.30 9.67 23.25
C SER A 147 -13.01 9.90 24.04
N ALA A 148 -12.83 9.17 25.13
CA ALA A 148 -11.57 9.17 25.89
C ALA A 148 -10.90 7.77 25.91
N ILE A 149 -11.24 6.89 24.96
CA ILE A 149 -10.62 5.55 24.86
C ILE A 149 -9.13 5.63 24.55
N GLY A 150 -8.66 6.73 23.95
CA GLY A 150 -7.26 6.93 23.57
C GLY A 150 -6.86 6.16 22.31
N ASP A 151 -5.61 6.34 21.89
CA ASP A 151 -4.97 5.32 21.04
C ASP A 151 -4.47 4.19 21.94
N VAL A 152 -5.13 3.04 21.85
CA VAL A 152 -4.84 1.82 22.61
C VAL A 152 -3.81 0.91 21.94
N SER A 153 -3.50 1.12 20.66
CA SER A 153 -2.63 0.24 19.86
C SER A 153 -1.32 0.91 19.44
N ASP A 154 -1.31 2.21 19.19
CA ASP A 154 -0.20 2.88 18.49
C ASP A 154 0.67 3.79 19.40
N HIS A 155 1.71 4.39 18.81
CA HIS A 155 2.62 5.32 19.46
C HIS A 155 2.13 6.76 19.31
N ARG A 156 2.06 7.49 20.43
CA ARG A 156 1.53 8.86 20.50
C ARG A 156 2.45 9.88 19.81
N GLU A 157 2.50 9.91 18.48
CA GLU A 157 3.35 10.85 17.70
C GLU A 157 3.21 12.31 18.14
N ARG A 158 1.99 12.73 18.51
CA ARG A 158 1.67 14.11 18.96
C ARG A 158 1.50 14.24 20.48
N GLY A 159 1.81 13.19 21.25
CA GLY A 159 1.81 13.19 22.72
C GLY A 159 0.47 12.87 23.43
N PRO A 160 0.47 12.82 24.77
CA PRO A 160 -0.72 12.45 25.58
C PRO A 160 -1.87 13.45 25.50
N HIS A 161 -1.56 14.76 25.48
CA HIS A 161 -2.55 15.84 25.53
C HIS A 161 -3.13 16.22 24.15
N HIS A 162 -2.88 15.43 23.11
CA HIS A 162 -3.40 15.70 21.76
C HIS A 162 -4.80 15.12 21.58
N LEU A 163 -5.49 15.54 20.51
CA LEU A 163 -6.74 14.93 20.04
C LEU A 163 -6.57 14.39 18.63
N TYR A 164 -7.18 13.24 18.35
CA TYR A 164 -7.11 12.55 17.06
C TYR A 164 -8.51 12.32 16.50
N VAL A 165 -8.61 12.06 15.19
CA VAL A 165 -9.86 11.58 14.59
C VAL A 165 -10.12 10.14 15.08
N ALA A 166 -11.28 9.90 15.68
CA ALA A 166 -11.62 8.61 16.26
C ALA A 166 -11.70 7.50 15.20
N ARG A 167 -11.25 6.28 15.56
CA ARG A 167 -11.23 5.08 14.69
C ARG A 167 -12.19 3.97 15.17
N HIS A 168 -12.57 3.98 16.45
CA HIS A 168 -13.42 3.00 17.12
C HIS A 168 -14.42 3.71 18.04
N LEU A 169 -15.52 3.03 18.41
CA LEU A 169 -16.62 3.59 19.22
C LEU A 169 -17.02 2.64 20.37
N TRP A 170 -16.06 2.11 21.13
CA TRP A 170 -16.38 1.24 22.28
C TRP A 170 -16.90 2.01 23.50
N ALA A 171 -16.39 3.22 23.75
CA ALA A 171 -16.88 4.13 24.80
C ALA A 171 -16.83 5.57 24.29
N TYR A 172 -17.97 6.26 24.21
CA TYR A 172 -18.06 7.57 23.55
C TYR A 172 -19.34 8.31 23.91
N ALA A 173 -19.33 9.64 23.82
CA ALA A 173 -20.54 10.44 23.76
C ALA A 173 -20.89 10.76 22.30
N LEU A 174 -22.18 10.75 21.98
CA LEU A 174 -22.74 11.06 20.66
C LEU A 174 -23.78 12.17 20.80
N ARG A 175 -23.77 13.14 19.88
CA ARG A 175 -24.86 14.14 19.77
C ARG A 175 -26.15 13.49 19.27
N ARG A 176 -27.29 13.80 19.87
CA ARG A 176 -28.64 13.35 19.45
C ARG A 176 -28.92 13.73 18.01
N ARG A 177 -28.47 14.91 17.58
CA ARG A 177 -28.53 15.34 16.18
C ARG A 177 -27.83 14.35 15.24
N CYS A 178 -26.66 13.82 15.62
CA CYS A 178 -25.92 12.87 14.81
C CYS A 178 -26.67 11.55 14.65
N TRP A 179 -27.26 11.01 15.71
CA TRP A 179 -28.12 9.83 15.65
C TRP A 179 -29.37 10.08 14.77
N SER A 180 -30.04 11.21 14.96
CA SER A 180 -31.24 11.57 14.18
C SER A 180 -30.95 11.74 12.69
N GLU A 181 -29.80 12.31 12.32
CA GLU A 181 -29.40 12.52 10.92
C GLU A 181 -28.85 11.24 10.27
N ILE A 182 -28.12 10.38 11.00
CA ILE A 182 -27.66 9.09 10.46
C ILE A 182 -28.76 8.02 10.40
N LYS A 183 -29.84 8.13 11.18
CA LYS A 183 -30.84 7.05 11.30
C LYS A 183 -31.33 6.44 9.96
N PRO A 184 -31.63 7.20 8.89
CA PRO A 184 -31.99 6.62 7.60
C PRO A 184 -30.90 5.72 6.97
N TYR A 185 -29.62 6.02 7.24
CA TYR A 185 -28.45 5.24 6.83
C TYR A 185 -28.33 3.95 7.67
N THR A 186 -28.58 4.02 8.98
CA THR A 186 -28.58 2.84 9.86
C THR A 186 -29.77 1.92 9.61
N ASP A 187 -30.98 2.45 9.43
CA ASP A 187 -32.17 1.66 9.09
C ASP A 187 -31.99 0.92 7.75
N ALA A 188 -31.37 1.61 6.77
CA ALA A 188 -30.93 1.02 5.52
C ALA A 188 -29.88 -0.09 5.68
N TYR A 189 -28.96 0.02 6.64
CA TYR A 189 -28.01 -1.03 7.01
C TYR A 189 -28.71 -2.22 7.68
N LEU A 190 -29.65 -1.98 8.59
CA LEU A 190 -30.41 -3.03 9.29
C LEU A 190 -31.32 -3.84 8.35
N ASP A 191 -31.87 -3.22 7.30
CA ASP A 191 -32.58 -3.92 6.22
C ASP A 191 -31.62 -4.67 5.27
N ALA A 192 -30.45 -4.07 4.98
CA ALA A 192 -29.38 -4.72 4.21
C ALA A 192 -28.82 -5.97 4.92
N LEU A 193 -28.72 -6.00 6.25
CA LEU A 193 -28.40 -7.21 7.04
C LEU A 193 -29.48 -8.29 6.89
N GLY A 194 -30.75 -7.90 6.93
CA GLY A 194 -31.88 -8.84 6.91
C GLY A 194 -32.08 -9.59 8.24
N PRO A 195 -32.85 -10.69 8.23
CA PRO A 195 -33.22 -11.43 9.44
C PRO A 195 -32.18 -12.48 9.90
N GLY A 196 -31.04 -12.61 9.21
CA GLY A 196 -29.99 -13.56 9.59
C GLY A 196 -29.11 -13.05 10.74
N HIS A 197 -28.50 -13.97 11.48
CA HIS A 197 -27.65 -13.64 12.63
C HIS A 197 -26.49 -12.72 12.22
N TYR A 198 -26.24 -11.67 13.01
CA TYR A 198 -25.26 -10.64 12.69
C TYR A 198 -23.82 -11.18 12.55
N TRP A 199 -23.50 -12.27 13.24
CA TRP A 199 -22.21 -12.95 13.14
C TRP A 199 -22.03 -13.75 11.85
N GLN A 200 -23.13 -14.10 11.15
CA GLN A 200 -23.15 -14.77 9.83
C GLN A 200 -23.43 -13.79 8.67
N ARG A 201 -23.53 -12.48 8.92
CA ARG A 201 -24.03 -11.50 7.96
C ARG A 201 -23.33 -11.58 6.59
N ASP A 202 -24.13 -11.68 5.52
CA ASP A 202 -23.60 -11.70 4.15
C ASP A 202 -23.00 -10.34 3.79
N VAL A 203 -21.68 -10.24 3.93
CA VAL A 203 -20.85 -9.07 3.57
C VAL A 203 -21.09 -8.64 2.12
N ARG A 204 -21.39 -9.56 1.20
CA ARG A 204 -21.69 -9.23 -0.20
C ARG A 204 -23.07 -8.59 -0.30
N ARG A 205 -24.11 -9.16 0.31
CA ARG A 205 -25.45 -8.56 0.42
C ARG A 205 -25.39 -7.18 1.07
N VAL A 206 -24.76 -7.03 2.23
CA VAL A 206 -24.72 -5.76 2.97
C VAL A 206 -24.14 -4.64 2.11
N ASN A 207 -22.92 -4.81 1.58
CA ASN A 207 -22.27 -3.79 0.74
C ASN A 207 -23.09 -3.47 -0.52
N ARG A 208 -23.66 -4.50 -1.15
CA ARG A 208 -24.48 -4.40 -2.37
C ARG A 208 -25.80 -3.67 -2.10
N ASP A 209 -26.41 -3.86 -0.93
CA ASP A 209 -27.75 -3.36 -0.58
C ASP A 209 -27.69 -1.99 0.11
N LEU A 210 -26.57 -1.66 0.77
CA LEU A 210 -26.20 -0.29 1.16
C LEU A 210 -25.79 0.55 -0.05
N ALA A 211 -24.98 0.02 -0.97
CA ALA A 211 -24.67 0.73 -2.21
C ALA A 211 -25.93 0.93 -3.09
N ARG A 212 -26.96 0.07 -2.99
CA ARG A 212 -28.32 0.31 -3.54
C ARG A 212 -29.07 1.50 -2.93
N ARG A 213 -28.57 1.99 -1.79
CA ARG A 213 -28.99 3.20 -1.10
C ARG A 213 -27.85 4.24 -1.10
N GLY A 214 -26.80 4.00 -1.91
CA GLY A 214 -25.69 4.92 -2.20
C GLY A 214 -24.75 5.27 -1.06
N TYR A 215 -25.06 4.71 0.09
CA TYR A 215 -24.25 4.64 1.27
C TYR A 215 -23.02 3.81 0.92
N LEU A 216 -21.90 4.51 0.69
CA LEU A 216 -20.58 3.92 0.50
C LEU A 216 -19.97 3.69 1.88
N VAL A 217 -19.53 2.46 2.12
CA VAL A 217 -19.00 2.02 3.42
C VAL A 217 -17.61 1.39 3.28
N GLN A 218 -16.73 1.73 4.21
CA GLN A 218 -15.37 1.18 4.35
C GLN A 218 -15.38 -0.32 4.71
N GLY A 219 -16.39 -0.74 5.47
CA GLY A 219 -16.53 -2.09 6.01
C GLY A 219 -17.98 -2.43 6.34
N THR A 220 -18.20 -3.54 7.04
CA THR A 220 -19.56 -4.03 7.39
C THR A 220 -19.70 -4.35 8.88
N SER A 221 -18.96 -3.68 9.77
CA SER A 221 -19.39 -3.54 11.16
C SER A 221 -20.33 -2.33 11.28
N GLN A 222 -21.04 -2.22 12.39
CA GLN A 222 -21.85 -1.05 12.71
C GLN A 222 -21.01 0.24 12.76
N ASP A 223 -19.75 0.16 13.21
CA ASP A 223 -18.83 1.29 13.33
C ASP A 223 -18.37 1.79 11.97
N PHE A 224 -17.97 0.90 11.06
CA PHE A 224 -17.57 1.30 9.71
C PHE A 224 -18.73 1.95 8.95
N VAL A 225 -19.97 1.51 9.20
CA VAL A 225 -21.20 2.15 8.69
C VAL A 225 -21.34 3.56 9.27
N LYS A 226 -21.22 3.72 10.59
CA LYS A 226 -21.32 5.02 11.29
C LYS A 226 -20.24 6.01 10.88
N PHE A 227 -18.96 5.62 10.94
CA PHE A 227 -17.82 6.46 10.55
C PHE A 227 -17.86 6.86 9.08
N SER A 228 -18.28 5.96 8.18
CA SER A 228 -18.40 6.31 6.75
C SER A 228 -19.41 7.44 6.55
N TRP A 229 -20.53 7.44 7.25
CA TRP A 229 -21.47 8.56 7.19
C TRP A 229 -20.88 9.83 7.82
N ILE A 230 -20.37 9.77 9.06
CA ILE A 230 -19.79 10.93 9.78
C ILE A 230 -18.74 11.66 8.92
N LEU A 231 -17.84 10.88 8.28
CA LEU A 231 -16.80 11.42 7.39
C LEU A 231 -17.38 11.98 6.07
N THR A 232 -18.40 11.35 5.47
CA THR A 232 -19.10 11.97 4.31
C THR A 232 -19.76 13.29 4.67
N GLN A 233 -20.28 13.44 5.89
CA GLN A 233 -20.89 14.68 6.34
C GLN A 233 -19.85 15.77 6.71
N GLY A 234 -18.55 15.46 6.66
CA GLY A 234 -17.49 16.38 7.08
C GLY A 234 -17.51 16.69 8.58
N TYR A 235 -18.16 15.85 9.38
CA TYR A 235 -18.18 15.94 10.84
C TYR A 235 -16.97 15.27 11.47
N LEU A 236 -16.66 15.68 12.70
CA LEU A 236 -15.57 15.15 13.50
C LEU A 236 -16.13 14.25 14.59
N ALA A 237 -15.66 13.00 14.63
CA ALA A 237 -15.62 12.19 15.83
C ALA A 237 -14.19 12.29 16.39
N LEU A 238 -14.02 12.74 17.63
CA LEU A 238 -12.70 12.97 18.23
C LEU A 238 -12.42 12.00 19.38
N ASN A 239 -11.15 11.66 19.54
CA ASN A 239 -10.63 10.82 20.61
C ASN A 239 -9.41 11.50 21.27
N THR A 240 -9.16 11.22 22.54
CA THR A 240 -7.95 11.66 23.25
C THR A 240 -6.68 10.95 22.73
N GLY A 241 -5.51 11.55 22.95
CA GLY A 241 -4.22 10.87 22.75
C GLY A 241 -3.85 9.93 23.91
N GLN A 242 -4.33 10.25 25.11
CA GLN A 242 -4.25 9.39 26.28
C GLN A 242 -5.51 8.51 26.40
N ALA A 243 -5.34 7.20 26.59
CA ALA A 243 -6.43 6.32 26.99
C ALA A 243 -6.83 6.58 28.44
N HIS A 244 -8.13 6.66 28.71
CA HIS A 244 -8.74 6.66 30.05
C HIS A 244 -9.52 5.36 30.32
N GLY A 245 -9.09 4.25 29.72
CA GLY A 245 -9.55 2.89 30.03
C GLY A 245 -8.69 1.82 29.35
N GLU A 246 -9.17 0.59 29.36
CA GLU A 246 -8.52 -0.62 28.82
C GLU A 246 -9.49 -1.35 27.87
N TYR A 247 -9.02 -1.69 26.66
CA TYR A 247 -9.75 -2.61 25.78
C TYR A 247 -9.51 -4.05 26.23
N ILE A 248 -10.57 -4.78 26.57
CA ILE A 248 -10.52 -6.13 27.15
C ILE A 248 -11.05 -7.21 26.22
N GLY A 249 -11.39 -6.86 24.97
CA GLY A 249 -11.94 -7.74 23.93
C GLY A 249 -10.99 -8.81 23.39
N VAL A 250 -10.35 -9.61 24.25
CA VAL A 250 -9.38 -10.67 23.87
C VAL A 250 -10.00 -11.66 22.89
N GLU A 251 -11.19 -12.16 23.22
CA GLU A 251 -12.07 -12.82 22.26
C GLU A 251 -13.32 -11.98 22.03
N GLY A 252 -13.94 -12.12 20.86
CA GLY A 252 -15.28 -11.60 20.64
C GLY A 252 -15.84 -11.94 19.27
N LEU A 253 -16.60 -10.99 18.72
CA LEU A 253 -17.18 -11.11 17.40
C LEU A 253 -16.22 -10.67 16.28
N HIS A 254 -15.34 -9.71 16.57
CA HIS A 254 -14.36 -9.14 15.63
C HIS A 254 -12.91 -9.26 16.16
N SER A 255 -12.71 -10.07 17.20
CA SER A 255 -11.43 -10.28 17.87
C SER A 255 -11.23 -11.75 18.26
N THR A 256 -9.98 -12.17 18.23
CA THR A 256 -9.40 -13.42 18.77
C THR A 256 -8.11 -13.07 19.50
N GLU A 257 -7.67 -13.94 20.42
CA GLU A 257 -6.44 -13.75 21.22
C GLU A 257 -5.23 -13.34 20.36
N GLN A 258 -5.00 -14.07 19.26
CA GLN A 258 -3.97 -13.72 18.26
C GLN A 258 -4.15 -12.30 17.71
N SER A 259 -5.36 -11.91 17.27
CA SER A 259 -5.57 -10.57 16.72
C SER A 259 -5.50 -9.45 17.77
N PHE A 260 -5.75 -9.78 19.04
CA PHE A 260 -5.65 -8.86 20.17
C PHE A 260 -4.17 -8.60 20.51
N ASP A 261 -3.33 -9.64 20.46
CA ASP A 261 -1.87 -9.54 20.52
C ASP A 261 -1.29 -8.78 19.31
N GLU A 262 -1.71 -9.12 18.08
CA GLU A 262 -1.22 -8.49 16.84
C GLU A 262 -1.56 -7.00 16.74
N GLN A 263 -2.69 -6.57 17.32
CA GLN A 263 -3.07 -5.16 17.45
C GLN A 263 -2.46 -4.46 18.68
N GLY A 264 -1.66 -5.18 19.48
CA GLY A 264 -0.95 -4.64 20.64
C GLY A 264 -1.79 -4.42 21.88
N PHE A 265 -3.06 -4.87 21.91
CA PHE A 265 -3.96 -4.63 23.03
C PHE A 265 -3.59 -5.41 24.31
N SER A 266 -2.78 -6.46 24.19
CA SER A 266 -2.19 -7.19 25.34
C SER A 266 -0.92 -6.53 25.91
N GLN A 267 -0.41 -5.46 25.30
CA GLN A 267 0.73 -4.72 25.84
C GLN A 267 0.34 -3.97 27.12
N ALA A 268 1.26 -3.94 28.09
CA ALA A 268 1.05 -3.19 29.33
C ALA A 268 0.80 -1.70 29.03
N ARG A 269 -0.38 -1.22 29.44
CA ARG A 269 -0.88 0.12 29.14
C ARG A 269 0.11 1.21 29.56
N LYS A 270 0.49 2.06 28.59
CA LYS A 270 1.42 3.19 28.76
C LYS A 270 0.95 4.09 29.93
N PRO A 271 1.84 4.51 30.86
CA PRO A 271 1.46 5.31 32.02
C PRO A 271 0.59 6.52 31.69
N ARG A 272 -0.39 6.80 32.56
CA ARG A 272 -1.26 7.97 32.45
C ARG A 272 -0.52 9.20 33.00
N ASP A 273 -0.58 10.30 32.25
CA ASP A 273 -0.29 11.62 32.79
C ASP A 273 -1.47 12.07 33.66
N THR A 274 -1.20 12.36 34.94
CA THR A 274 -2.18 12.81 35.92
C THR A 274 -2.46 14.32 35.86
N GLU A 275 -1.68 15.07 35.06
CA GLU A 275 -1.98 16.45 34.66
C GLU A 275 -2.51 16.52 33.22
N PHE A 276 -3.27 15.51 32.77
CA PHE A 276 -3.95 15.56 31.48
C PHE A 276 -4.81 16.83 31.35
N ARG A 277 -4.65 17.52 30.23
CA ARG A 277 -5.39 18.72 29.84
C ARG A 277 -5.76 18.59 28.37
N PHE A 278 -6.96 19.02 28.00
CA PHE A 278 -7.34 19.12 26.60
C PHE A 278 -6.56 20.23 25.88
N PRO A 279 -6.27 20.08 24.57
CA PRO A 279 -5.74 21.15 23.75
C PRO A 279 -6.84 22.15 23.41
N GLN A 280 -6.48 23.40 23.11
CA GLN A 280 -7.47 24.38 22.67
C GLN A 280 -7.96 24.05 21.25
N LEU A 281 -9.29 23.97 21.08
CA LEU A 281 -9.94 23.79 19.78
C LEU A 281 -9.91 25.09 18.95
N THR A 282 -8.71 25.50 18.55
CA THR A 282 -8.53 26.64 17.63
C THR A 282 -9.05 26.29 16.24
N ALA A 283 -9.39 27.32 15.45
CA ALA A 283 -9.86 27.11 14.07
C ALA A 283 -8.82 26.37 13.21
N ASP A 284 -7.53 26.68 13.39
CA ASP A 284 -6.44 26.03 12.65
C ASP A 284 -6.25 24.56 13.03
N PHE A 285 -6.43 24.23 14.31
CA PHE A 285 -6.37 22.85 14.82
C PHE A 285 -7.58 22.02 14.37
N LEU A 286 -8.78 22.61 14.37
CA LEU A 286 -9.97 21.97 13.80
C LEU A 286 -9.83 21.77 12.28
N ASP A 287 -9.23 22.71 11.56
CA ASP A 287 -8.91 22.51 10.14
C ASP A 287 -7.76 21.50 9.90
N GLU A 288 -6.87 21.27 10.87
CA GLU A 288 -5.93 20.14 10.86
C GLU A 288 -6.68 18.81 10.99
N LEU A 289 -7.52 18.66 12.01
CA LEU A 289 -8.34 17.45 12.22
C LEU A 289 -9.28 17.20 11.03
N ARG A 290 -9.84 18.24 10.40
CA ARG A 290 -10.61 18.12 9.15
C ARG A 290 -9.73 17.77 7.94
N ARG A 291 -8.44 18.13 7.90
CA ARG A 291 -7.51 17.67 6.84
C ARG A 291 -7.17 16.19 7.04
N GLU A 292 -6.89 15.79 8.28
CA GLU A 292 -6.67 14.40 8.67
C GLU A 292 -7.88 13.53 8.35
N ALA A 293 -9.08 13.90 8.79
CA ALA A 293 -10.34 13.21 8.48
C ALA A 293 -10.59 13.10 6.96
N ARG A 294 -10.23 14.11 6.16
CA ARG A 294 -10.38 14.07 4.70
C ARG A 294 -9.31 13.22 3.99
N ALA A 295 -8.08 13.18 4.50
CA ALA A 295 -7.06 12.25 4.00
C ALA A 295 -7.43 10.80 4.34
N SER A 296 -7.84 10.57 5.59
CA SER A 296 -8.46 9.35 6.12
C SER A 296 -9.89 9.10 5.61
N TRP A 297 -10.33 9.84 4.59
CA TRP A 297 -11.51 9.51 3.78
C TRP A 297 -11.12 9.24 2.32
N ALA A 298 -10.29 10.10 1.70
CA ALA A 298 -9.93 9.99 0.29
C ALA A 298 -9.18 8.68 -0.07
N LEU A 299 -8.27 8.22 0.80
CA LEU A 299 -7.57 6.94 0.63
C LEU A 299 -8.56 5.76 0.61
N TRP A 300 -9.53 5.78 1.53
CA TRP A 300 -10.46 4.68 1.80
C TRP A 300 -11.67 4.68 0.86
N PHE A 301 -12.11 5.86 0.39
CA PHE A 301 -13.14 6.01 -0.62
C PHE A 301 -12.72 5.41 -1.97
N THR A 302 -11.43 5.46 -2.28
CA THR A 302 -10.85 4.86 -3.50
C THR A 302 -10.99 3.33 -3.45
N ASP A 303 -10.52 2.71 -2.36
CA ASP A 303 -10.65 1.28 -2.08
C ASP A 303 -12.10 0.81 -2.00
N ALA A 304 -12.99 1.54 -1.30
CA ALA A 304 -14.41 1.23 -1.23
C ALA A 304 -15.11 1.30 -2.61
N ARG A 305 -14.74 2.27 -3.47
CA ARG A 305 -15.28 2.36 -4.83
C ARG A 305 -14.79 1.22 -5.71
N GLU A 306 -13.51 0.88 -5.66
CA GLU A 306 -12.94 -0.21 -6.45
C GLU A 306 -13.54 -1.56 -6.04
N ARG A 307 -13.70 -1.83 -4.73
CA ARG A 307 -14.46 -3.00 -4.22
C ARG A 307 -15.90 -3.04 -4.74
N ALA A 308 -16.58 -1.90 -4.87
CA ALA A 308 -17.93 -1.84 -5.44
C ALA A 308 -17.94 -2.10 -6.95
N GLU A 309 -16.94 -1.62 -7.69
CA GLU A 309 -16.81 -1.79 -9.15
C GLU A 309 -16.40 -3.22 -9.55
N GLU A 310 -15.52 -3.89 -8.79
CA GLU A 310 -15.23 -5.32 -8.95
C GLU A 310 -16.46 -6.20 -8.66
N ARG A 311 -17.23 -5.87 -7.62
CA ARG A 311 -18.47 -6.58 -7.29
C ARG A 311 -19.57 -6.32 -8.31
N LEU A 312 -19.61 -5.13 -8.93
CA LEU A 312 -20.43 -4.83 -10.11
C LEU A 312 -20.02 -5.66 -11.34
N ALA A 313 -18.72 -5.89 -11.57
CA ALA A 313 -18.24 -6.79 -12.62
C ALA A 313 -18.61 -8.26 -12.34
N THR A 314 -18.53 -8.68 -11.08
CA THR A 314 -18.85 -10.05 -10.64
C THR A 314 -20.35 -10.34 -10.71
N ALA A 315 -21.20 -9.42 -10.23
CA ALA A 315 -22.66 -9.56 -10.29
C ALA A 315 -23.21 -9.66 -11.72
N ARG A 316 -22.51 -9.08 -12.72
CA ARG A 316 -22.88 -9.20 -14.14
C ARG A 316 -22.71 -10.61 -14.71
N LYS A 317 -21.94 -11.51 -14.07
CA LYS A 317 -21.78 -12.91 -14.53
C LYS A 317 -22.94 -13.82 -14.15
N ASN A 318 -23.68 -13.53 -13.06
CA ASN A 318 -24.51 -14.54 -12.39
C ASN A 318 -26.03 -14.45 -12.65
N GLY A 319 -26.49 -13.62 -13.59
CA GLY A 319 -27.85 -13.69 -14.14
C GLY A 319 -28.94 -12.87 -13.41
N GLN A 320 -30.06 -12.68 -14.13
CA GLN A 320 -31.35 -12.07 -13.75
C GLN A 320 -31.35 -11.01 -12.62
N ASP A 321 -31.29 -11.43 -11.35
CA ASP A 321 -31.48 -10.61 -10.15
C ASP A 321 -30.55 -9.40 -10.07
N ALA A 322 -29.41 -9.40 -10.78
CA ALA A 322 -28.49 -8.28 -10.78
C ALA A 322 -29.07 -6.97 -11.37
N ARG A 323 -30.14 -6.99 -12.19
CA ARG A 323 -30.54 -5.80 -12.98
C ARG A 323 -31.19 -4.66 -12.18
N GLU A 324 -32.33 -4.86 -11.51
CA GLU A 324 -32.89 -3.83 -10.60
C GLU A 324 -31.84 -3.38 -9.57
N ASN A 325 -31.08 -4.37 -9.12
CA ASN A 325 -30.11 -4.31 -8.06
C ASN A 325 -28.83 -3.54 -8.44
N VAL A 326 -28.66 -3.19 -9.71
CA VAL A 326 -27.67 -2.24 -10.24
C VAL A 326 -28.30 -0.87 -10.55
N VAL A 327 -29.61 -0.80 -10.83
CA VAL A 327 -30.33 0.47 -11.01
C VAL A 327 -30.42 1.21 -9.69
N LYS A 328 -30.94 0.56 -8.64
CA LYS A 328 -30.99 1.09 -7.26
C LYS A 328 -29.59 1.57 -6.81
N LEU A 329 -28.55 0.79 -7.12
CA LEU A 329 -27.12 1.07 -6.87
C LEU A 329 -26.63 2.39 -7.48
N LYS A 330 -27.07 2.72 -8.70
CA LYS A 330 -26.76 4.01 -9.36
C LYS A 330 -27.67 5.16 -8.96
N GLN A 331 -28.79 4.87 -8.30
CA GLN A 331 -29.85 5.83 -8.01
C GLN A 331 -29.48 6.66 -6.78
N ALA A 332 -29.06 5.97 -5.73
CA ALA A 332 -28.74 6.59 -4.45
C ALA A 332 -27.23 6.89 -4.27
N LEU A 333 -26.34 6.36 -5.12
CA LEU A 333 -24.97 6.90 -5.27
C LEU A 333 -24.94 8.41 -5.63
N ARG A 334 -26.12 9.00 -5.87
CA ARG A 334 -26.38 10.44 -6.05
C ARG A 334 -26.91 11.12 -4.79
N SER A 335 -27.60 10.42 -3.87
CA SER A 335 -28.09 11.05 -2.64
C SER A 335 -26.96 11.34 -1.64
N SER A 336 -25.88 10.55 -1.65
CA SER A 336 -24.63 10.91 -0.97
C SER A 336 -23.88 12.07 -1.66
N GLU A 337 -24.12 12.30 -2.95
CA GLU A 337 -23.62 13.46 -3.69
C GLU A 337 -24.43 14.74 -3.34
N GLU A 338 -25.74 14.61 -3.08
CA GLU A 338 -26.61 15.69 -2.60
C GLU A 338 -26.34 16.10 -1.14
N GLU A 339 -26.08 15.15 -0.23
CA GLU A 339 -25.71 15.47 1.16
C GLU A 339 -24.37 16.22 1.23
N ARG A 340 -23.37 15.77 0.45
CA ARG A 340 -22.11 16.49 0.27
C ARG A 340 -22.32 17.94 -0.20
N LEU A 341 -23.21 18.16 -1.17
CA LEU A 341 -23.56 19.50 -1.65
C LEU A 341 -24.29 20.35 -0.59
N ARG A 342 -25.17 19.75 0.22
CA ARG A 342 -25.88 20.41 1.32
C ARG A 342 -24.90 20.97 2.36
N LEU A 343 -23.85 20.22 2.69
CA LEU A 343 -22.83 20.62 3.66
C LEU A 343 -21.78 21.57 3.09
N GLU A 344 -21.36 21.40 1.84
CA GLU A 344 -20.60 22.42 1.13
C GLU A 344 -21.34 23.77 1.13
N GLY A 345 -22.67 23.76 0.99
CA GLY A 345 -23.52 24.96 1.07
C GLY A 345 -23.57 25.64 2.45
N ILE A 346 -23.30 24.89 3.53
CA ILE A 346 -23.17 25.43 4.90
C ILE A 346 -21.76 26.00 5.08
N LEU A 347 -20.72 25.22 4.75
CA LEU A 347 -19.31 25.61 4.91
C LEU A 347 -18.91 26.81 4.04
N LYS A 348 -19.46 26.94 2.82
CA LYS A 348 -19.18 28.09 1.92
C LYS A 348 -19.67 29.44 2.47
N LYS A 349 -20.55 29.49 3.48
CA LYS A 349 -21.09 30.74 4.05
C LYS A 349 -20.23 31.39 5.14
N SER A 350 -19.36 30.67 5.83
CA SER A 350 -18.52 31.23 6.90
C SER A 350 -17.22 31.86 6.37
N TRP A 351 -16.71 31.39 5.23
CA TRP A 351 -15.34 31.71 4.77
C TRP A 351 -15.22 33.04 4.01
N TRP A 352 -16.25 33.47 3.29
CA TRP A 352 -16.22 34.68 2.43
C TRP A 352 -16.13 36.01 3.21
N ALA A 353 -16.30 36.00 4.53
CA ALA A 353 -16.34 37.21 5.35
C ALA A 353 -14.96 37.73 5.82
N ARG A 354 -13.84 37.08 5.48
CA ARG A 354 -12.53 37.34 6.12
C ARG A 354 -11.30 37.56 5.21
N PHE A 355 -11.38 37.40 3.89
CA PHE A 355 -10.17 37.29 3.04
C PHE A 355 -9.97 38.38 1.97
N THR A 356 -10.55 39.57 2.13
CA THR A 356 -10.43 40.69 1.16
C THR A 356 -9.57 41.86 1.68
N GLN A 357 -8.36 41.58 2.17
CA GLN A 357 -7.31 42.58 2.42
C GLN A 357 -5.91 41.95 2.26
N LEU A 358 -4.98 42.69 1.61
CA LEU A 358 -3.58 42.32 1.32
C LEU A 358 -3.39 41.17 0.29
N SER A 359 -2.39 41.18 -0.61
CA SER A 359 -1.59 42.29 -1.15
C SER A 359 -0.91 41.98 -2.50
N ASN A 360 -1.12 42.89 -3.46
CA ASN A 360 -0.46 43.11 -4.77
C ASN A 360 1.07 42.85 -4.93
N ARG A 361 1.49 42.57 -6.19
CA ARG A 361 2.86 42.56 -6.81
C ARG A 361 3.74 41.30 -6.55
N GLY A 362 4.52 40.73 -7.50
CA GLY A 362 4.57 40.89 -8.97
C GLY A 362 5.86 40.32 -9.66
N PHE A 363 5.72 39.66 -10.83
CA PHE A 363 6.62 39.55 -12.04
C PHE A 363 8.16 39.84 -11.94
N ARG A 364 9.14 39.18 -12.65
CA ARG A 364 9.20 38.19 -13.79
C ARG A 364 10.67 37.89 -14.22
N LYS A 365 11.00 36.71 -14.82
CA LYS A 365 11.82 36.49 -16.08
C LYS A 365 12.53 35.10 -16.17
N HIS A 366 12.69 34.58 -17.41
CA HIS A 366 13.57 33.44 -17.81
C HIS A 366 14.64 33.90 -18.83
N PRO A 367 15.60 33.03 -19.21
CA PRO A 367 15.46 32.22 -20.45
C PRO A 367 15.99 30.76 -20.38
N ALA A 368 15.82 29.99 -21.48
CA ALA A 368 16.22 28.57 -21.70
C ALA A 368 16.98 28.48 -23.08
N PRO A 369 17.07 27.37 -23.88
CA PRO A 369 16.79 25.92 -23.70
C PRO A 369 17.81 24.91 -24.37
N SER A 370 17.62 23.59 -24.19
CA SER A 370 17.91 22.51 -25.20
C SER A 370 17.17 21.19 -24.84
N ALA A 371 17.34 20.05 -25.57
CA ALA A 371 16.42 18.89 -25.53
C ALA A 371 17.15 17.50 -25.77
N VAL A 372 16.56 16.29 -25.95
CA VAL A 372 15.44 15.90 -26.87
C VAL A 372 14.37 14.86 -26.37
N PRO A 373 14.59 13.51 -26.19
CA PRO A 373 13.47 12.53 -26.41
C PRO A 373 13.29 11.28 -25.49
N GLY A 374 12.02 10.85 -25.26
CA GLY A 374 11.65 9.40 -25.17
C GLY A 374 10.74 8.93 -24.00
N GLY A 375 9.45 8.65 -24.24
CA GLY A 375 8.48 8.25 -23.19
C GLY A 375 8.40 6.76 -22.83
N HIS A 376 8.07 6.45 -21.56
CA HIS A 376 8.21 5.15 -20.89
C HIS A 376 6.94 4.24 -20.93
N ALA A 377 7.03 3.05 -20.31
CA ALA A 377 5.92 2.14 -20.00
C ALA A 377 5.50 2.30 -18.51
N PRO A 378 4.30 1.86 -18.07
CA PRO A 378 3.93 1.89 -16.65
C PRO A 378 4.84 0.97 -15.83
N GLU A 379 5.33 1.47 -14.70
CA GLU A 379 6.28 0.77 -13.82
C GLU A 379 5.60 -0.37 -13.06
N GLU A 380 6.24 -1.54 -13.03
CA GLU A 380 5.73 -2.72 -12.33
C GLU A 380 5.84 -2.59 -10.80
N ARG A 381 4.86 -3.16 -10.11
CA ARG A 381 4.86 -3.35 -8.66
C ARG A 381 5.12 -4.81 -8.29
N GLY A 382 5.83 -5.00 -7.19
CA GLY A 382 6.15 -6.30 -6.61
C GLY A 382 7.30 -6.24 -5.62
N GLY A 383 7.50 -7.34 -4.90
CA GLY A 383 8.53 -7.52 -3.87
C GLY A 383 9.28 -8.83 -4.03
N TRP A 384 10.37 -8.96 -3.28
CA TRP A 384 11.27 -10.11 -3.22
C TRP A 384 11.97 -10.21 -1.87
N THR A 385 12.03 -11.40 -1.28
CA THR A 385 12.94 -11.66 -0.15
C THR A 385 14.42 -11.55 -0.59
N TRP A 386 15.34 -11.38 0.37
CA TRP A 386 16.79 -11.48 0.10
C TRP A 386 17.33 -12.91 0.18
N PHE A 387 16.56 -13.86 0.76
CA PHE A 387 16.92 -15.27 0.81
C PHE A 387 16.62 -16.03 -0.49
N GLY A 388 17.15 -17.25 -0.61
CA GLY A 388 16.91 -18.12 -1.76
C GLY A 388 18.02 -18.05 -2.82
N GLY A 389 17.73 -18.57 -4.00
CA GLY A 389 18.67 -18.57 -5.12
C GLY A 389 18.79 -17.22 -5.82
N THR A 390 19.68 -17.16 -6.82
CA THR A 390 19.86 -16.02 -7.72
C THR A 390 18.52 -15.55 -8.31
N SER A 391 17.91 -14.51 -7.74
CA SER A 391 16.60 -14.01 -8.22
C SER A 391 16.69 -12.90 -9.28
N ALA A 392 17.89 -12.65 -9.83
CA ALA A 392 18.10 -11.66 -10.88
C ALA A 392 19.23 -12.11 -11.84
N LEU A 393 18.99 -12.04 -13.15
CA LEU A 393 19.85 -12.59 -14.19
C LEU A 393 19.90 -11.68 -15.41
N SER A 394 21.09 -11.24 -15.81
CA SER A 394 21.35 -10.58 -17.09
C SER A 394 21.78 -11.61 -18.13
N ILE A 395 21.09 -11.68 -19.27
CA ILE A 395 21.32 -12.69 -20.32
C ILE A 395 21.10 -12.08 -21.70
N GLY A 396 22.06 -12.26 -22.61
CA GLY A 396 22.09 -11.57 -23.90
C GLY A 396 22.02 -10.04 -23.72
N ASN A 397 20.91 -9.45 -24.17
CA ASN A 397 20.58 -8.02 -24.10
C ASN A 397 19.36 -7.70 -23.21
N VAL A 398 19.08 -8.53 -22.19
CA VAL A 398 18.01 -8.30 -21.21
C VAL A 398 18.47 -8.53 -19.78
N HIS A 399 17.84 -7.81 -18.86
CA HIS A 399 17.96 -8.00 -17.43
C HIS A 399 16.65 -8.57 -16.88
N LEU A 400 16.73 -9.65 -16.11
CA LEU A 400 15.59 -10.38 -15.56
C LEU A 400 15.58 -10.27 -14.03
N VAL A 401 14.39 -10.14 -13.44
CA VAL A 401 14.20 -10.16 -11.99
C VAL A 401 12.98 -11.00 -11.60
N GLY A 402 13.15 -11.88 -10.63
CA GLY A 402 12.08 -12.64 -9.99
C GLY A 402 11.41 -11.85 -8.88
N PHE A 403 10.09 -11.77 -8.90
CA PHE A 403 9.30 -11.00 -7.93
C PHE A 403 7.92 -11.61 -7.67
N VAL A 404 7.25 -11.12 -6.63
CA VAL A 404 5.88 -11.51 -6.24
C VAL A 404 4.99 -10.28 -6.23
N ARG A 405 3.74 -10.42 -6.68
CA ARG A 405 2.71 -9.36 -6.55
C ARG A 405 1.30 -9.91 -6.45
N LYS A 406 0.38 -9.07 -5.97
CA LYS A 406 -1.06 -9.31 -5.94
C LYS A 406 -1.66 -9.36 -7.35
N ARG A 407 -2.58 -10.30 -7.62
CA ARG A 407 -3.35 -10.37 -8.87
C ARG A 407 -4.70 -9.66 -8.71
N ALA A 408 -4.84 -8.52 -9.40
CA ALA A 408 -6.04 -7.66 -9.46
C ALA A 408 -7.27 -8.27 -10.17
N ALA A 409 -7.48 -9.57 -10.01
CA ALA A 409 -8.65 -10.32 -10.52
C ALA A 409 -9.07 -11.49 -9.61
N ILE A 410 -8.28 -11.80 -8.57
CA ILE A 410 -8.49 -12.94 -7.66
C ILE A 410 -8.21 -12.54 -6.20
N GLY A 411 -7.26 -11.62 -5.96
CA GLY A 411 -6.82 -11.20 -4.61
C GLY A 411 -5.53 -11.89 -4.17
N ASP A 412 -5.31 -13.12 -4.65
CA ASP A 412 -4.09 -13.92 -4.46
C ASP A 412 -2.81 -13.23 -4.93
N GLY A 413 -1.70 -13.62 -4.32
CA GLY A 413 -0.35 -13.40 -4.83
C GLY A 413 -0.02 -14.30 -6.03
N ALA A 414 1.03 -13.91 -6.76
CA ALA A 414 1.63 -14.73 -7.81
C ALA A 414 3.09 -14.35 -8.05
N SER A 415 3.89 -15.34 -8.40
CA SER A 415 5.30 -15.20 -8.80
C SER A 415 5.40 -14.79 -10.27
N PHE A 416 6.32 -13.87 -10.57
CA PHE A 416 6.61 -13.35 -11.89
C PHE A 416 8.11 -13.27 -12.17
N VAL A 417 8.47 -13.32 -13.46
CA VAL A 417 9.76 -12.89 -13.98
C VAL A 417 9.55 -11.62 -14.79
N GLY A 418 10.10 -10.50 -14.30
CA GLY A 418 10.12 -9.22 -15.00
C GLY A 418 11.25 -9.18 -16.03
N VAL A 419 10.98 -8.63 -17.21
CA VAL A 419 11.93 -8.48 -18.32
C VAL A 419 12.20 -7.00 -18.55
N TYR A 420 13.47 -6.62 -18.49
CA TYR A 420 13.98 -5.26 -18.69
C TYR A 420 14.98 -5.26 -19.84
N GLY A 421 15.03 -4.18 -20.63
CA GLY A 421 16.04 -4.02 -21.69
C GLY A 421 17.33 -3.36 -21.18
N GLU A 422 18.34 -3.30 -22.03
CA GLU A 422 19.66 -2.64 -21.78
C GLU A 422 19.55 -1.19 -21.29
N ASP A 423 18.45 -0.49 -21.63
CA ASP A 423 18.14 0.87 -21.19
C ASP A 423 17.52 0.96 -19.78
N GLY A 424 17.50 -0.16 -19.03
CA GLY A 424 16.88 -0.28 -17.71
C GLY A 424 15.35 -0.22 -17.72
N LYS A 425 14.70 -0.17 -18.90
CA LYS A 425 13.24 0.00 -18.99
C LYS A 425 12.55 -1.35 -19.03
N HIS A 426 11.52 -1.48 -18.20
CA HIS A 426 10.63 -2.63 -18.19
C HIS A 426 9.97 -2.85 -19.56
N ARG A 427 9.85 -4.13 -19.95
CA ARG A 427 9.31 -4.58 -21.24
C ARG A 427 8.02 -5.38 -21.07
N ARG A 428 8.05 -6.41 -20.23
CA ARG A 428 6.89 -7.22 -19.80
C ARG A 428 7.23 -8.04 -18.56
N SER A 429 6.22 -8.63 -17.92
CA SER A 429 6.43 -9.63 -16.86
C SER A 429 5.66 -10.91 -17.17
N VAL A 430 6.33 -12.05 -17.02
CA VAL A 430 5.76 -13.38 -17.24
C VAL A 430 5.33 -13.96 -15.90
N CYS A 431 4.05 -14.34 -15.75
CA CYS A 431 3.58 -15.03 -14.56
C CYS A 431 4.05 -16.49 -14.59
N VAL A 432 4.75 -16.95 -13.54
CA VAL A 432 5.31 -18.30 -13.47
C VAL A 432 4.61 -19.19 -12.45
N LEU A 433 4.04 -18.62 -11.37
CA LEU A 433 3.22 -19.38 -10.43
C LEU A 433 2.06 -18.53 -9.88
N PRO A 434 0.82 -18.71 -10.38
CA PRO A 434 -0.37 -18.01 -9.90
C PRO A 434 -1.06 -18.73 -8.74
N GLY A 435 -1.81 -17.99 -7.91
CA GLY A 435 -2.68 -18.58 -6.89
C GLY A 435 -1.95 -18.93 -5.59
N LEU A 436 -0.97 -18.11 -5.23
CA LEU A 436 -0.23 -18.19 -3.97
C LEU A 436 -0.79 -17.14 -2.99
N GLN A 437 -0.40 -17.21 -1.73
CA GLN A 437 -0.54 -16.04 -0.85
C GLN A 437 0.42 -14.92 -1.32
N LEU A 438 0.10 -13.66 -1.01
CA LEU A 438 1.05 -12.55 -1.19
C LEU A 438 2.11 -12.69 -0.09
N ASP A 439 3.31 -13.12 -0.46
CA ASP A 439 4.43 -13.43 0.43
C ASP A 439 5.72 -13.25 -0.37
N ASP A 440 6.67 -12.45 0.14
CA ASP A 440 7.93 -12.10 -0.54
C ASP A 440 8.88 -13.30 -0.72
N HIS A 441 8.65 -14.41 -0.03
CA HIS A 441 9.45 -15.64 -0.13
C HIS A 441 9.05 -16.48 -1.36
N ASN A 442 7.94 -16.16 -2.05
CA ASN A 442 7.46 -16.85 -3.26
C ASN A 442 8.22 -16.46 -4.55
N VAL A 443 9.47 -16.03 -4.42
CA VAL A 443 10.32 -15.51 -5.52
C VAL A 443 10.86 -16.64 -6.39
N PRO A 444 10.84 -16.50 -7.73
CA PRO A 444 11.48 -17.44 -8.62
C PRO A 444 13.01 -17.19 -8.73
N THR A 445 13.77 -18.28 -8.70
CA THR A 445 15.21 -18.32 -8.92
C THR A 445 15.52 -18.47 -10.41
N LEU A 446 16.56 -17.78 -10.89
CA LEU A 446 16.97 -17.65 -12.28
C LEU A 446 18.44 -18.07 -12.44
N VAL A 447 18.71 -19.16 -13.17
CA VAL A 447 20.07 -19.70 -13.35
C VAL A 447 20.38 -19.90 -14.84
N PRO A 448 21.50 -19.37 -15.37
CA PRO A 448 21.84 -19.49 -16.78
C PRO A 448 22.26 -20.92 -17.15
N LEU A 449 21.74 -21.42 -18.28
CA LEU A 449 22.19 -22.67 -18.89
C LEU A 449 23.31 -22.40 -19.91
N ASN A 450 23.18 -21.35 -20.72
CA ASN A 450 24.17 -20.86 -21.67
C ASN A 450 23.94 -19.37 -21.98
N GLN A 451 24.47 -18.85 -23.11
CA GLN A 451 24.35 -17.44 -23.49
C GLN A 451 22.91 -16.97 -23.78
N ARG A 452 22.00 -17.91 -24.05
CA ARG A 452 20.61 -17.65 -24.49
C ARG A 452 19.57 -18.40 -23.67
N GLU A 453 19.92 -19.50 -23.04
CA GLU A 453 19.00 -20.33 -22.25
C GLU A 453 19.24 -20.20 -20.75
N PHE A 454 18.18 -20.34 -19.96
CA PHE A 454 18.19 -20.30 -18.50
C PHE A 454 17.10 -21.21 -17.90
N LEU A 455 17.15 -21.44 -16.60
CA LEU A 455 16.09 -22.07 -15.82
C LEU A 455 15.40 -21.05 -14.93
N VAL A 456 14.10 -21.25 -14.72
CA VAL A 456 13.31 -20.59 -13.67
C VAL A 456 12.82 -21.65 -12.70
N GLY A 457 13.22 -21.57 -11.44
CA GLY A 457 12.76 -22.46 -10.36
C GLY A 457 11.86 -21.73 -9.37
N VAL A 458 10.66 -22.25 -9.08
CA VAL A 458 9.69 -21.58 -8.20
C VAL A 458 8.85 -22.56 -7.38
N THR A 459 8.51 -22.17 -6.14
CA THR A 459 7.50 -22.81 -5.27
C THR A 459 6.81 -21.74 -4.42
N GLY A 460 5.84 -22.14 -3.59
CA GLY A 460 5.20 -21.28 -2.59
C GLY A 460 5.65 -21.64 -1.17
N HIS A 461 5.88 -20.64 -0.33
CA HIS A 461 6.43 -20.73 1.03
C HIS A 461 5.62 -21.67 1.94
N ASN A 462 6.07 -22.92 2.06
CA ASN A 462 5.40 -24.02 2.74
C ASN A 462 3.96 -24.32 2.24
N GLN A 463 3.58 -23.83 1.07
CA GLN A 463 2.21 -23.96 0.54
C GLN A 463 1.97 -25.29 -0.20
N ASN A 464 3.03 -25.93 -0.68
CA ASN A 464 2.97 -27.22 -1.39
C ASN A 464 4.36 -27.90 -1.42
N SER A 465 4.41 -29.17 -1.81
CA SER A 465 5.64 -29.98 -1.88
C SER A 465 6.28 -30.06 -3.28
N ILE A 466 5.99 -29.11 -4.19
CA ILE A 466 6.39 -29.17 -5.60
C ILE A 466 7.18 -27.92 -6.00
N VAL A 467 8.44 -28.11 -6.39
CA VAL A 467 9.19 -27.10 -7.14
C VAL A 467 8.85 -27.22 -8.62
N ARG A 468 8.52 -26.10 -9.26
CA ARG A 468 8.31 -26.04 -10.72
C ARG A 468 9.54 -25.46 -11.40
N LEU A 469 10.02 -26.14 -12.43
CA LEU A 469 11.13 -25.71 -13.28
C LEU A 469 10.63 -25.36 -14.67
N PHE A 470 10.95 -24.17 -15.16
CA PHE A 470 10.69 -23.75 -16.54
C PHE A 470 12.02 -23.55 -17.27
N ARG A 471 12.15 -24.09 -18.48
CA ARG A 471 13.27 -23.74 -19.38
C ARG A 471 12.92 -22.43 -20.09
N GLY A 472 13.76 -21.42 -19.92
CA GLY A 472 13.63 -20.10 -20.54
C GLY A 472 14.64 -19.88 -21.65
N THR A 473 14.25 -19.07 -22.64
CA THR A 473 15.13 -18.63 -23.74
C THR A 473 15.01 -17.11 -23.94
N ALA A 474 16.15 -16.45 -24.13
CA ALA A 474 16.30 -15.03 -24.40
C ALA A 474 16.95 -14.81 -25.78
N HIS A 475 16.34 -13.97 -26.61
CA HIS A 475 16.79 -13.68 -27.98
C HIS A 475 16.32 -12.28 -28.41
N ASP A 476 17.23 -11.43 -28.91
CA ASP A 476 16.95 -10.10 -29.46
C ASP A 476 16.02 -9.19 -28.62
N GLY A 477 16.14 -9.24 -27.29
CA GLY A 477 15.31 -8.49 -26.34
C GLY A 477 14.02 -9.19 -25.89
N ASP A 478 13.70 -10.33 -26.49
CA ASP A 478 12.49 -11.12 -26.22
C ASP A 478 12.81 -12.35 -25.34
N VAL A 479 11.87 -12.72 -24.44
CA VAL A 479 12.08 -13.78 -23.42
C VAL A 479 10.88 -14.70 -23.34
N SER A 480 11.06 -15.98 -23.66
CA SER A 480 10.01 -17.00 -23.61
C SER A 480 10.32 -18.10 -22.60
N LEU A 481 9.28 -18.68 -21.99
CA LEU A 481 9.38 -19.83 -21.09
C LEU A 481 8.60 -21.01 -21.69
N GLY A 482 9.17 -22.21 -21.62
CA GLY A 482 8.50 -23.47 -21.96
C GLY A 482 7.50 -23.92 -20.89
N PRO A 483 6.87 -25.10 -21.06
CA PRO A 483 6.03 -25.69 -20.02
C PRO A 483 6.84 -26.05 -18.77
N PRO A 484 6.23 -26.06 -17.57
CA PRO A 484 6.90 -26.49 -16.35
C PRO A 484 7.16 -28.00 -16.33
N ALA A 485 8.32 -28.39 -15.81
CA ALA A 485 8.50 -29.68 -15.14
C ALA A 485 8.16 -29.53 -13.66
N GLU A 486 7.69 -30.61 -13.03
CA GLU A 486 7.40 -30.65 -11.60
C GLU A 486 8.38 -31.57 -10.88
N VAL A 487 8.97 -31.08 -9.78
CA VAL A 487 9.88 -31.81 -8.91
C VAL A 487 9.23 -31.88 -7.53
N SER A 488 8.59 -33.03 -7.25
CA SER A 488 7.99 -33.31 -5.95
C SER A 488 9.04 -33.61 -4.90
N PHE A 489 8.80 -33.17 -3.68
CA PHE A 489 9.58 -33.43 -2.46
C PHE A 489 8.68 -34.10 -1.39
N SER A 490 9.29 -34.63 -0.33
CA SER A 490 8.61 -35.39 0.73
C SER A 490 7.73 -34.56 1.68
N GLY A 491 7.88 -33.23 1.68
CA GLY A 491 7.07 -32.31 2.48
C GLY A 491 6.98 -30.91 1.87
N PRO A 492 6.25 -29.96 2.50
CA PRO A 492 6.13 -28.59 2.04
C PRO A 492 7.49 -27.92 1.79
N THR A 493 7.60 -27.20 0.68
CA THR A 493 8.86 -26.63 0.16
C THR A 493 8.97 -25.12 0.38
N SER A 494 10.18 -24.60 0.40
CA SER A 494 10.53 -23.16 0.55
C SER A 494 11.89 -22.89 -0.08
N TYR A 495 12.13 -21.69 -0.62
CA TYR A 495 13.44 -21.25 -1.16
C TYR A 495 14.03 -22.20 -2.21
N VAL A 496 13.75 -21.94 -3.48
CA VAL A 496 14.34 -22.73 -4.58
C VAL A 496 15.76 -22.25 -4.86
N HIS A 497 16.72 -23.18 -4.89
CA HIS A 497 18.06 -22.97 -5.44
C HIS A 497 18.29 -23.99 -6.56
N ILE A 498 19.09 -23.63 -7.56
CA ILE A 498 19.46 -24.55 -8.65
C ILE A 498 20.99 -24.51 -8.75
N ILE A 499 21.62 -25.66 -8.62
CA ILE A 499 23.08 -25.82 -8.73
C ILE A 499 23.36 -26.61 -10.00
N ARG A 500 24.30 -26.18 -10.85
CA ARG A 500 24.71 -26.97 -12.01
C ARG A 500 25.56 -28.16 -11.54
N GLU A 501 25.13 -29.38 -11.89
CA GLU A 501 25.89 -30.59 -11.58
C GLU A 501 26.84 -30.94 -12.73
N ASP A 502 26.31 -31.01 -13.96
CA ASP A 502 27.08 -31.23 -15.18
C ASP A 502 26.43 -30.51 -16.39
N SER A 503 26.72 -30.93 -17.63
CA SER A 503 26.13 -30.35 -18.85
C SER A 503 24.67 -30.78 -19.13
N THR A 504 24.20 -31.79 -18.41
CA THR A 504 22.92 -32.49 -18.55
C THR A 504 22.12 -32.57 -17.25
N HIS A 505 22.74 -32.35 -16.08
CA HIS A 505 22.08 -32.40 -14.77
C HIS A 505 22.21 -31.10 -13.95
N VAL A 506 21.18 -30.83 -13.17
CA VAL A 506 21.18 -29.79 -12.12
C VAL A 506 20.66 -30.40 -10.81
N LEU A 507 21.16 -29.91 -9.68
CA LEU A 507 20.59 -30.19 -8.36
C LEU A 507 19.56 -29.11 -8.03
N VAL A 508 18.31 -29.54 -7.85
CA VAL A 508 17.19 -28.71 -7.40
C VAL A 508 17.18 -28.75 -5.88
N LEU A 509 17.62 -27.66 -5.26
CA LEU A 509 17.66 -27.50 -3.81
C LEU A 509 16.41 -26.77 -3.33
N THR A 510 15.86 -27.20 -2.20
CA THR A 510 14.80 -26.48 -1.49
C THR A 510 14.80 -26.84 0.00
N ARG A 511 14.36 -25.92 0.85
CA ARG A 511 14.09 -26.22 2.26
C ARG A 511 12.77 -26.96 2.37
N VAL A 512 12.80 -28.23 2.80
CA VAL A 512 11.60 -29.01 3.13
C VAL A 512 11.29 -28.86 4.61
N ALA A 513 10.02 -28.64 4.93
CA ALA A 513 9.54 -28.54 6.31
C ALA A 513 9.91 -29.82 7.10
N GLY A 514 10.66 -29.66 8.19
CA GLY A 514 11.16 -30.76 9.02
C GLY A 514 12.42 -31.46 8.54
N GLN A 515 13.01 -31.08 7.39
CA GLN A 515 14.19 -31.75 6.81
C GLN A 515 15.31 -30.81 6.32
N ASN A 516 15.22 -29.50 6.60
CA ASN A 516 16.17 -28.48 6.15
C ASN A 516 16.34 -28.46 4.61
N PHE A 517 17.49 -28.00 4.12
CA PHE A 517 17.79 -27.99 2.68
C PHE A 517 18.12 -29.40 2.18
N VAL A 518 17.28 -29.88 1.27
CA VAL A 518 17.44 -31.14 0.52
C VAL A 518 17.57 -30.85 -0.97
N ALA A 519 18.20 -31.77 -1.69
CA ALA A 519 18.40 -31.72 -3.13
C ALA A 519 17.72 -32.89 -3.84
N ARG A 520 17.26 -32.65 -5.07
CA ARG A 520 16.96 -33.69 -6.07
C ARG A 520 17.71 -33.40 -7.37
N ARG A 521 18.36 -34.42 -7.92
CA ARG A 521 18.98 -34.38 -9.24
C ARG A 521 17.90 -34.35 -10.30
N PHE A 522 18.01 -33.42 -11.25
CA PHE A 522 17.08 -33.21 -12.35
C PHE A 522 17.84 -33.28 -13.67
N SER A 523 17.39 -34.12 -14.60
CA SER A 523 17.99 -34.24 -15.92
C SER A 523 17.33 -33.29 -16.91
N LEU A 524 18.14 -32.41 -17.50
CA LEU A 524 17.76 -31.48 -18.56
C LEU A 524 17.41 -32.19 -19.88
N ALA A 525 17.79 -33.47 -20.01
CA ALA A 525 17.51 -34.30 -21.19
C ALA A 525 16.13 -34.98 -21.12
N THR A 526 15.76 -35.54 -19.95
CA THR A 526 14.42 -36.16 -19.75
C THR A 526 13.37 -35.19 -19.21
N ASN A 527 13.80 -33.99 -18.77
CA ASN A 527 12.97 -32.98 -18.12
C ASN A 527 12.27 -33.51 -16.84
N SER A 528 12.98 -34.36 -16.07
CA SER A 528 12.46 -35.03 -14.88
C SER A 528 13.50 -35.10 -13.75
N ALA A 529 13.01 -35.27 -12.51
CA ALA A 529 13.85 -35.73 -11.41
C ALA A 529 14.39 -37.15 -11.69
N VAL A 530 15.61 -37.45 -11.25
CA VAL A 530 16.32 -38.73 -11.49
C VAL A 530 17.07 -39.26 -10.25
N SER A 531 16.79 -38.73 -9.06
CA SER A 531 17.32 -39.22 -7.77
C SER A 531 16.24 -39.26 -6.69
N ALA A 532 16.51 -40.00 -5.61
CA ALA A 532 15.93 -39.73 -4.30
C ALA A 532 16.33 -38.33 -3.76
N GLU A 533 15.83 -37.99 -2.57
CA GLU A 533 16.24 -36.77 -1.88
C GLU A 533 17.61 -36.96 -1.22
N MET A 534 18.46 -35.94 -1.32
CA MET A 534 19.79 -35.90 -0.71
C MET A 534 19.82 -34.75 0.29
N ALA A 535 20.15 -35.01 1.57
CA ALA A 535 20.32 -33.95 2.55
C ALA A 535 21.54 -33.09 2.20
N VAL A 536 21.38 -31.76 2.15
CA VAL A 536 22.48 -30.84 1.79
C VAL A 536 23.03 -30.14 3.01
N PHE A 537 22.19 -29.43 3.74
CA PHE A 537 22.58 -28.71 4.96
C PHE A 537 21.75 -29.21 6.14
N PRO A 538 22.08 -30.39 6.69
CA PRO A 538 21.47 -30.87 7.94
C PRO A 538 21.84 -29.93 9.09
N TRP A 539 20.87 -29.62 9.93
CA TRP A 539 21.01 -28.76 11.10
C TRP A 539 19.96 -29.12 12.16
N SER A 540 20.38 -29.14 13.42
CA SER A 540 19.54 -29.35 14.59
C SER A 540 20.16 -28.62 15.77
N ILE A 541 19.31 -28.04 16.63
CA ILE A 541 19.73 -27.48 17.91
C ILE A 541 19.78 -28.62 18.92
N GLU A 542 20.90 -28.79 19.62
CA GLU A 542 21.05 -29.85 20.62
C GLU A 542 20.36 -29.48 21.95
N PRO A 543 19.85 -30.46 22.73
CA PRO A 543 19.22 -30.17 24.02
C PRO A 543 20.19 -29.56 25.03
N GLY A 544 19.96 -28.29 25.40
CA GLY A 544 20.80 -27.55 26.34
C GLY A 544 21.87 -26.66 25.70
N ASP A 545 21.82 -26.42 24.39
CA ASP A 545 22.68 -25.48 23.68
C ASP A 545 22.52 -24.03 24.21
N GLU A 546 23.64 -23.41 24.62
CA GLU A 546 23.68 -22.05 25.20
C GLU A 546 23.46 -20.91 24.18
N PHE A 547 23.53 -21.22 22.89
CA PHE A 547 23.27 -20.28 21.80
C PHE A 547 21.78 -20.27 21.38
N ALA A 548 20.97 -21.21 21.87
CA ALA A 548 19.54 -21.30 21.54
C ALA A 548 18.64 -20.46 22.46
N SER A 549 17.57 -19.86 21.91
CA SER A 549 16.56 -19.11 22.68
C SER A 549 15.50 -20.01 23.36
N GLY A 550 15.60 -21.33 23.16
CA GLY A 550 14.63 -22.31 23.66
C GLY A 550 13.25 -22.27 23.00
N ARG A 551 13.04 -21.44 21.96
CA ARG A 551 11.78 -21.33 21.22
C ARG A 551 12.01 -21.11 19.73
N ASP A 552 11.36 -21.94 18.92
CA ASP A 552 11.48 -21.93 17.44
C ASP A 552 12.91 -22.33 16.99
N GLY A 553 13.10 -22.75 15.73
CA GLY A 553 14.43 -23.15 15.24
C GLY A 553 14.47 -24.38 14.34
N GLY A 554 15.68 -24.93 14.14
CA GLY A 554 15.96 -26.01 13.19
C GLY A 554 15.82 -25.57 11.73
N ARG A 555 16.23 -24.34 11.39
CA ARG A 555 16.00 -23.73 10.06
C ARG A 555 17.17 -22.80 9.62
N PRO A 556 18.22 -23.33 8.99
CA PRO A 556 19.29 -22.51 8.43
C PRO A 556 18.77 -21.65 7.27
N TYR A 557 19.51 -20.57 6.97
CA TYR A 557 19.24 -19.66 5.86
C TYR A 557 20.40 -19.65 4.86
N LEU A 558 20.08 -19.76 3.58
CA LEU A 558 21.03 -19.98 2.48
C LEU A 558 20.88 -18.87 1.42
N ILE A 559 22.01 -18.38 0.92
CA ILE A 559 22.09 -17.62 -0.33
C ILE A 559 23.15 -18.28 -1.22
N THR A 560 22.86 -18.38 -2.53
CA THR A 560 23.71 -19.04 -3.54
C THR A 560 23.91 -18.13 -4.75
N ARG A 561 25.14 -18.02 -5.26
CA ARG A 561 25.52 -17.16 -6.37
C ARG A 561 26.39 -17.91 -7.40
N GLU A 562 26.06 -17.78 -8.67
CA GLU A 562 26.89 -18.29 -9.77
C GLU A 562 28.31 -17.67 -9.72
N SER A 563 29.33 -18.49 -9.97
CA SER A 563 30.74 -18.08 -10.09
C SER A 563 31.39 -18.76 -11.30
N GLN A 564 32.66 -18.47 -11.60
CA GLN A 564 33.38 -19.14 -12.69
C GLN A 564 33.63 -20.64 -12.41
N ASP A 565 33.66 -21.05 -11.14
CA ASP A 565 34.05 -22.39 -10.67
C ASP A 565 32.91 -23.06 -9.87
N GLY A 566 31.71 -23.05 -10.45
CA GLY A 566 30.48 -23.54 -9.82
C GLY A 566 29.74 -22.46 -9.05
N VAL A 567 29.09 -22.81 -7.94
CA VAL A 567 28.18 -21.90 -7.20
C VAL A 567 28.76 -21.61 -5.82
N VAL A 568 29.12 -20.36 -5.55
CA VAL A 568 29.48 -19.94 -4.19
C VAL A 568 28.21 -19.82 -3.34
N PHE A 569 28.30 -20.17 -2.07
CA PHE A 569 27.17 -20.07 -1.15
C PHE A 569 27.62 -19.62 0.25
N VAL A 570 26.65 -19.12 1.00
CA VAL A 570 26.79 -18.67 2.38
C VAL A 570 25.56 -19.12 3.17
N LEU A 571 25.81 -19.59 4.39
CA LEU A 571 24.85 -20.29 5.23
C LEU A 571 24.87 -19.71 6.66
N THR A 572 23.72 -19.27 7.14
CA THR A 572 23.49 -18.91 8.55
C THR A 572 22.91 -20.12 9.31
N GLN A 573 23.34 -20.33 10.56
CA GLN A 573 22.96 -21.50 11.38
C GLN A 573 21.45 -21.70 11.53
N ASP A 574 20.71 -20.70 12.00
CA ASP A 574 19.27 -20.76 12.14
C ASP A 574 18.61 -19.40 11.84
N HIS A 575 17.31 -19.30 12.08
CA HIS A 575 16.64 -18.03 12.22
C HIS A 575 17.22 -17.26 13.43
N PRO A 576 17.59 -15.97 13.31
CA PRO A 576 18.16 -15.21 14.43
C PRO A 576 17.23 -15.02 15.66
N ARG A 577 15.95 -15.41 15.59
CA ARG A 577 15.03 -15.47 16.75
C ARG A 577 15.14 -16.77 17.56
N ALA A 578 15.72 -17.80 16.95
CA ALA A 578 15.91 -19.14 17.50
C ALA A 578 17.32 -19.34 18.08
N TYR A 579 18.32 -18.72 17.46
CA TYR A 579 19.72 -19.06 17.69
C TYR A 579 20.66 -17.87 17.49
N ARG A 580 21.68 -17.77 18.35
CA ARG A 580 22.83 -16.86 18.25
C ARG A 580 23.78 -17.34 17.15
N ASN A 581 23.46 -16.95 15.94
CA ASN A 581 24.06 -17.45 14.71
C ASN A 581 25.57 -17.18 14.57
N GLY A 582 26.27 -18.13 13.96
CA GLY A 582 27.43 -17.89 13.11
C GLY A 582 27.07 -17.96 11.61
N ILE A 583 28.03 -17.59 10.76
CA ILE A 583 27.94 -17.65 9.30
C ILE A 583 29.16 -18.41 8.75
N VAL A 584 28.88 -19.36 7.85
CA VAL A 584 29.90 -20.09 7.08
C VAL A 584 29.66 -19.93 5.57
N ALA A 585 30.70 -20.13 4.77
CA ALA A 585 30.63 -20.09 3.31
C ALA A 585 31.41 -21.24 2.67
N GLY A 586 31.10 -21.51 1.40
CA GLY A 586 31.71 -22.58 0.62
C GLY A 586 31.36 -22.49 -0.87
N ARG A 587 31.70 -23.55 -1.61
CA ARG A 587 31.36 -23.70 -3.03
C ARG A 587 30.71 -25.05 -3.31
N PHE A 588 29.77 -25.08 -4.24
CA PHE A 588 29.35 -26.29 -4.94
C PHE A 588 30.14 -26.39 -6.25
N ARG A 589 30.86 -27.51 -6.45
CA ARG A 589 31.41 -27.89 -7.76
C ARG A 589 30.81 -29.25 -8.14
N GLY A 590 29.83 -29.22 -9.03
CA GLY A 590 29.02 -30.41 -9.34
C GLY A 590 28.17 -30.81 -8.13
N ASN A 591 28.28 -32.07 -7.70
CA ASN A 591 27.71 -32.56 -6.43
C ASN A 591 28.66 -32.45 -5.23
N GLN A 592 29.89 -31.97 -5.43
CA GLN A 592 30.85 -31.78 -4.34
C GLN A 592 30.59 -30.46 -3.64
N ILE A 593 30.67 -30.47 -2.31
CA ILE A 593 30.68 -29.26 -1.47
C ILE A 593 32.10 -29.06 -0.98
N LEU A 594 32.60 -27.84 -1.15
CA LEU A 594 33.94 -27.42 -0.80
C LEU A 594 33.89 -26.26 0.19
N ASP A 595 34.92 -26.14 1.01
CA ASP A 595 35.23 -24.88 1.69
C ASP A 595 35.68 -23.81 0.66
N LEU A 596 35.98 -22.58 1.11
CA LEU A 596 36.47 -21.55 0.20
C LEU A 596 37.91 -21.84 -0.28
N ASP A 597 38.72 -22.44 0.58
CA ASP A 597 40.12 -22.83 0.33
C ASP A 597 40.28 -23.94 -0.73
N GLY A 598 39.19 -24.63 -1.08
CA GLY A 598 39.12 -25.59 -2.17
C GLY A 598 39.23 -27.06 -1.75
N ASN A 599 39.14 -27.36 -0.45
CA ASN A 599 39.07 -28.73 0.07
C ASN A 599 37.63 -29.25 -0.06
N VAL A 600 37.47 -30.49 -0.51
CA VAL A 600 36.15 -31.14 -0.55
C VAL A 600 35.74 -31.56 0.86
N VAL A 601 34.71 -30.91 1.40
CA VAL A 601 34.19 -31.16 2.76
C VAL A 601 33.03 -32.17 2.77
N HIS A 602 32.29 -32.27 1.66
CA HIS A 602 31.20 -33.24 1.50
C HIS A 602 30.95 -33.56 0.01
N THR A 603 30.19 -34.61 -0.30
CA THR A 603 29.80 -34.96 -1.67
C THR A 603 28.39 -35.56 -1.67
N LEU A 604 27.46 -34.86 -2.30
CA LEU A 604 26.04 -35.18 -2.26
C LEU A 604 25.75 -36.50 -2.99
N SER A 605 25.09 -37.40 -2.27
CA SER A 605 24.81 -38.77 -2.67
C SER A 605 23.52 -39.27 -2.02
N GLU A 606 22.81 -40.17 -2.71
CA GLU A 606 21.56 -40.76 -2.21
C GLU A 606 21.87 -41.71 -1.05
N GLY A 607 21.23 -41.48 0.11
CA GLY A 607 21.60 -42.17 1.35
C GLY A 607 22.98 -41.79 1.90
N GLY A 608 23.56 -40.66 1.45
CA GLY A 608 24.84 -40.15 1.95
C GLY A 608 24.85 -39.92 3.46
N ALA A 609 26.01 -40.16 4.09
CA ALA A 609 26.15 -40.01 5.54
C ALA A 609 25.94 -38.55 5.98
N PRO A 610 25.32 -38.30 7.16
CA PRO A 610 25.18 -36.96 7.69
C PRO A 610 26.55 -36.33 7.95
N TRP A 611 26.65 -35.04 7.64
CA TRP A 611 27.84 -34.21 7.86
C TRP A 611 27.44 -32.95 8.65
N LYS A 612 28.41 -32.12 9.03
CA LYS A 612 28.18 -30.94 9.86
C LYS A 612 28.67 -29.66 9.16
N PRO A 613 27.79 -28.93 8.43
CA PRO A 613 28.18 -27.77 7.64
C PRO A 613 28.99 -26.73 8.42
N PHE A 614 28.59 -26.43 9.66
CA PHE A 614 29.21 -25.38 10.48
C PHE A 614 30.50 -25.79 11.21
N GLU A 615 30.84 -27.09 11.21
CA GLU A 615 32.15 -27.58 11.66
C GLU A 615 33.14 -27.71 10.51
N SER A 616 32.67 -27.95 9.28
CA SER A 616 33.54 -28.25 8.12
C SER A 616 33.77 -27.09 7.14
N LEU A 617 32.85 -26.13 7.02
CA LEU A 617 32.97 -25.01 6.05
C LEU A 617 33.81 -23.83 6.58
N THR A 618 34.28 -22.97 5.67
CA THR A 618 35.03 -21.75 6.03
C THR A 618 34.15 -20.84 6.89
N LYS A 619 34.60 -20.57 8.12
CA LYS A 619 33.89 -19.74 9.11
C LYS A 619 34.12 -18.26 8.84
N ILE A 620 33.07 -17.56 8.40
CA ILE A 620 33.10 -16.12 8.11
C ILE A 620 32.86 -15.31 9.38
N VAL A 621 31.88 -15.74 10.20
CA VAL A 621 31.55 -15.15 11.50
C VAL A 621 31.25 -16.27 12.49
N ASN A 622 31.87 -16.23 13.67
CA ASN A 622 31.54 -17.17 14.75
C ASN A 622 30.25 -16.76 15.47
N ALA A 623 29.57 -17.72 16.09
CA ALA A 623 28.46 -17.44 17.01
C ALA A 623 28.92 -16.54 18.16
N GLY A 624 28.13 -15.51 18.47
CA GLY A 624 28.44 -14.50 19.48
C GLY A 624 27.37 -14.42 20.58
N LEU A 625 27.76 -13.97 21.78
CA LEU A 625 26.82 -13.75 22.88
C LEU A 625 25.98 -12.47 22.70
N MET A 626 26.50 -11.48 21.98
CA MET A 626 25.84 -10.16 21.82
C MET A 626 25.40 -9.90 20.38
N ASP A 627 26.23 -10.22 19.39
CA ASP A 627 25.94 -9.96 17.98
C ASP A 627 25.35 -11.19 17.30
N ILE A 628 24.17 -11.04 16.71
CA ILE A 628 23.47 -12.09 15.95
C ILE A 628 23.56 -11.75 14.45
N PRO A 629 24.53 -12.33 13.70
CA PRO A 629 24.66 -12.16 12.26
C PRO A 629 23.57 -12.93 11.49
N TRP A 630 23.14 -12.37 10.36
CA TRP A 630 22.25 -12.99 9.39
C TRP A 630 22.64 -12.57 7.97
N VAL A 631 22.71 -13.54 7.07
CA VAL A 631 23.22 -13.35 5.70
C VAL A 631 22.34 -12.41 4.86
N ALA A 632 22.98 -11.57 4.04
CA ALA A 632 22.34 -10.60 3.14
C ALA A 632 22.67 -10.82 1.65
N ASP A 633 23.94 -11.04 1.28
CA ASP A 633 24.36 -11.32 -0.11
C ASP A 633 25.74 -12.03 -0.15
N VAL A 634 26.12 -12.56 -1.32
CA VAL A 634 27.48 -13.08 -1.58
C VAL A 634 27.90 -12.84 -3.03
N ALA A 635 29.16 -12.44 -3.21
CA ALA A 635 29.81 -12.33 -4.51
C ALA A 635 31.09 -13.19 -4.56
N ALA A 636 31.41 -13.70 -5.73
CA ALA A 636 32.71 -14.28 -6.05
C ALA A 636 33.27 -13.57 -7.29
N HIS A 637 34.55 -13.24 -7.25
CA HIS A 637 35.19 -12.35 -8.22
C HIS A 637 36.22 -13.09 -9.09
N GLU A 638 36.67 -12.45 -10.17
CA GLU A 638 37.50 -13.10 -11.20
C GLU A 638 38.95 -13.37 -10.75
N ASP A 639 39.38 -12.81 -9.62
CA ASP A 639 40.65 -13.10 -8.93
C ASP A 639 40.54 -14.25 -7.91
N GLY A 640 39.35 -14.85 -7.76
CA GLY A 640 39.05 -15.91 -6.80
C GLY A 640 38.62 -15.44 -5.41
N THR A 641 38.61 -14.13 -5.13
CA THR A 641 38.10 -13.59 -3.86
C THR A 641 36.59 -13.79 -3.73
N VAL A 642 36.13 -13.84 -2.48
CA VAL A 642 34.70 -14.02 -2.13
C VAL A 642 34.31 -13.00 -1.08
N ASP A 643 33.35 -12.13 -1.42
CA ASP A 643 32.79 -11.15 -0.49
C ASP A 643 31.47 -11.67 0.08
N VAL A 644 31.36 -11.70 1.40
CA VAL A 644 30.18 -12.16 2.13
C VAL A 644 29.56 -10.98 2.88
N GLY A 645 28.34 -10.62 2.48
CA GLY A 645 27.56 -9.54 3.07
C GLY A 645 26.55 -10.06 4.08
N TYR A 646 26.52 -9.46 5.27
CA TYR A 646 25.58 -9.84 6.34
C TYR A 646 25.16 -8.63 7.19
N SER A 647 24.00 -8.73 7.82
CA SER A 647 23.57 -7.80 8.87
C SER A 647 23.76 -8.43 10.25
N THR A 648 24.18 -7.67 11.26
CA THR A 648 24.09 -8.08 12.67
C THR A 648 23.01 -7.31 13.39
N ALA A 649 22.29 -7.98 14.28
CA ALA A 649 21.58 -7.32 15.38
C ALA A 649 22.42 -7.46 16.65
N THR A 650 22.72 -6.35 17.32
CA THR A 650 23.42 -6.36 18.61
C THR A 650 22.41 -6.31 19.75
N LEU A 651 22.39 -7.35 20.59
CA LEU A 651 21.55 -7.45 21.79
C LEU A 651 21.91 -6.37 22.84
N SER A 652 20.94 -6.01 23.67
CA SER A 652 21.14 -5.10 24.82
C SER A 652 21.71 -5.81 26.06
N ALA A 653 21.55 -7.14 26.16
CA ALA A 653 22.01 -7.97 27.29
C ALA A 653 22.49 -9.36 26.81
N PRO A 654 23.32 -10.07 27.60
CA PRO A 654 23.77 -11.44 27.30
C PRO A 654 22.75 -12.52 27.69
N ASP A 655 21.59 -12.17 28.24
CA ASP A 655 20.47 -13.10 28.41
C ASP A 655 19.65 -13.13 27.10
N PHE A 656 19.34 -14.31 26.56
CA PHE A 656 18.70 -14.46 25.24
C PHE A 656 17.29 -15.03 25.38
N HIS A 657 16.32 -14.19 25.74
CA HIS A 657 15.00 -14.64 26.17
C HIS A 657 13.86 -13.89 25.44
N ARG A 658 13.40 -14.51 24.34
CA ARG A 658 12.37 -13.98 23.42
C ARG A 658 11.20 -13.30 24.15
N GLY A 659 11.06 -12.00 23.94
CA GLY A 659 9.92 -11.19 24.40
C GLY A 659 10.27 -10.01 25.32
N ARG A 660 11.55 -9.78 25.66
CA ARG A 660 12.00 -8.57 26.37
C ARG A 660 13.12 -7.83 25.63
N ASP A 661 13.99 -8.57 24.96
CA ASP A 661 15.25 -8.05 24.42
C ASP A 661 15.02 -7.42 23.03
N GLN A 662 14.55 -6.17 23.00
CA GLN A 662 14.31 -5.43 21.76
C GLN A 662 15.63 -5.20 21.00
N ALA A 663 15.78 -5.81 19.84
CA ALA A 663 16.94 -5.65 18.96
C ALA A 663 16.81 -4.48 17.96
N ASN A 664 15.76 -3.66 18.12
CA ASN A 664 15.22 -2.79 17.06
C ASN A 664 16.09 -1.60 16.64
N ASP A 665 17.04 -1.14 17.47
CA ASP A 665 17.77 0.13 17.23
C ASP A 665 19.25 -0.07 16.83
N SER A 666 19.73 -1.31 16.81
CA SER A 666 21.16 -1.66 16.72
C SER A 666 21.48 -2.65 15.60
N LEU A 667 20.92 -2.41 14.40
CA LEU A 667 21.30 -3.16 13.19
C LEU A 667 22.53 -2.53 12.49
N ALA A 668 23.49 -3.36 12.09
CA ALA A 668 24.66 -2.98 11.30
C ALA A 668 24.86 -3.90 10.09
N PHE A 669 25.34 -3.36 8.97
CA PHE A 669 25.80 -4.13 7.82
C PHE A 669 27.32 -4.30 7.83
N HIS A 670 27.74 -5.50 7.42
CA HIS A 670 29.13 -5.90 7.30
C HIS A 670 29.38 -6.51 5.92
N VAL A 671 30.61 -6.37 5.42
CA VAL A 671 31.14 -7.22 4.35
C VAL A 671 32.52 -7.70 4.78
N ILE A 672 32.71 -9.02 4.77
CA ILE A 672 34.02 -9.68 4.96
C ILE A 672 34.42 -10.28 3.61
N ARG A 673 35.65 -10.02 3.19
CA ARG A 673 36.29 -10.71 2.07
C ARG A 673 37.05 -11.91 2.57
N TRP A 674 36.95 -13.02 1.83
CA TRP A 674 37.93 -14.09 1.85
C TRP A 674 38.82 -13.99 0.60
N SER A 675 40.14 -14.17 0.77
CA SER A 675 41.07 -14.37 -0.34
C SER A 675 41.98 -15.58 -0.10
N PRO A 676 42.44 -16.28 -1.16
CA PRO A 676 43.42 -17.36 -1.02
C PRO A 676 44.79 -16.93 -0.47
N ALA A 677 45.07 -15.61 -0.44
CA ALA A 677 46.38 -15.06 -0.10
C ALA A 677 46.44 -14.40 1.30
N THR A 678 45.32 -13.86 1.80
CA THR A 678 45.22 -13.13 3.07
C THR A 678 44.26 -13.78 4.07
N GLY A 679 43.44 -14.74 3.65
CA GLY A 679 42.37 -15.29 4.49
C GLY A 679 41.20 -14.31 4.57
N LEU A 680 40.71 -14.04 5.78
CA LEU A 680 39.51 -13.21 6.02
C LEU A 680 39.87 -11.78 6.43
N GLU A 681 39.33 -10.78 5.73
CA GLU A 681 39.54 -9.36 5.98
C GLU A 681 38.22 -8.55 5.98
N PRO A 682 37.95 -7.69 6.98
CA PRO A 682 36.76 -6.83 6.97
C PRO A 682 36.87 -5.69 5.94
N VAL A 683 35.96 -5.67 4.97
CA VAL A 683 35.88 -4.63 3.91
C VAL A 683 34.94 -3.48 4.31
N MET A 684 33.86 -3.81 5.03
CA MET A 684 32.80 -2.87 5.35
C MET A 684 32.19 -3.13 6.72
N HIS A 685 31.93 -2.04 7.43
CA HIS A 685 31.06 -1.94 8.59
C HIS A 685 30.32 -0.61 8.50
N VAL A 686 28.98 -0.61 8.50
CA VAL A 686 28.14 0.59 8.55
C VAL A 686 26.86 0.34 9.36
N PRO A 687 26.30 1.35 10.06
CA PRO A 687 24.97 1.22 10.65
C PRO A 687 23.89 0.99 9.59
N ALA A 688 23.09 -0.07 9.74
CA ALA A 688 21.90 -0.34 8.95
C ALA A 688 20.68 0.45 9.46
N GLY A 689 20.68 0.81 10.75
CA GLY A 689 19.63 1.58 11.38
C GLY A 689 18.69 0.71 12.19
N ARG A 690 17.40 1.05 12.16
CA ARG A 690 16.38 0.30 12.91
C ARG A 690 15.87 -0.92 12.15
N SER A 691 15.07 -1.75 12.81
CA SER A 691 14.32 -2.83 12.14
C SER A 691 13.33 -2.30 11.10
N LEU A 692 13.07 -3.10 10.05
CA LEU A 692 12.15 -2.74 8.98
C LEU A 692 10.68 -2.75 9.46
N TYR A 693 10.34 -3.71 10.34
CA TYR A 693 9.04 -3.83 11.02
C TYR A 693 9.17 -4.74 12.27
N ALA A 694 8.42 -4.45 13.33
CA ALA A 694 8.65 -5.02 14.66
C ALA A 694 8.44 -6.55 14.77
N ALA A 695 7.60 -7.17 13.93
CA ALA A 695 7.39 -8.62 13.97
C ALA A 695 8.64 -9.43 13.57
N GLU A 696 9.59 -8.79 12.88
CA GLU A 696 10.86 -9.38 12.45
C GLU A 696 12.02 -8.40 12.72
N GLU A 697 12.36 -8.18 13.99
CA GLU A 697 13.33 -7.16 14.46
C GLU A 697 14.73 -7.21 13.79
N HIS A 698 15.06 -8.31 13.11
CA HIS A 698 16.32 -8.52 12.40
C HIS A 698 16.27 -8.12 10.90
N TYR A 699 15.10 -7.72 10.38
CA TYR A 699 14.97 -7.25 9.00
C TYR A 699 15.49 -5.82 8.87
N SER A 700 16.27 -5.56 7.82
CA SER A 700 16.79 -4.24 7.48
C SER A 700 16.42 -3.86 6.04
N GLY A 701 16.87 -2.67 5.59
CA GLY A 701 16.75 -2.23 4.20
C GLY A 701 17.56 -3.03 3.18
N GLY A 702 18.41 -3.97 3.61
CA GLY A 702 19.21 -4.85 2.75
C GLY A 702 20.48 -4.21 2.15
N LEU A 703 21.37 -5.09 1.70
CA LEU A 703 22.68 -4.82 1.12
C LEU A 703 22.90 -5.75 -0.07
N ALA A 704 23.60 -5.28 -1.11
CA ALA A 704 24.05 -6.08 -2.25
C ALA A 704 25.47 -5.73 -2.66
N ILE A 705 26.24 -6.74 -3.05
CA ILE A 705 27.65 -6.62 -3.46
C ILE A 705 27.71 -6.66 -4.99
N ASN A 706 28.49 -5.77 -5.61
CA ASN A 706 28.68 -5.82 -7.06
C ASN A 706 29.59 -7.01 -7.43
N PRO A 707 29.11 -8.04 -8.15
CA PRO A 707 29.95 -9.19 -8.51
C PRO A 707 31.12 -8.83 -9.43
N ARG A 708 31.04 -7.71 -10.17
CA ARG A 708 32.09 -7.23 -11.07
C ARG A 708 33.15 -6.37 -10.37
N GLU A 709 32.82 -5.75 -9.24
CA GLU A 709 33.63 -4.72 -8.59
C GLU A 709 33.68 -4.98 -7.07
N PRO A 710 34.72 -5.68 -6.56
CA PRO A 710 34.86 -5.98 -5.13
C PRO A 710 34.99 -4.73 -4.24
N SER A 711 35.19 -3.56 -4.85
CA SER A 711 35.21 -2.27 -4.17
C SER A 711 33.82 -1.68 -3.92
N HIS A 712 32.77 -2.17 -4.58
CA HIS A 712 31.48 -1.48 -4.76
C HIS A 712 30.32 -2.26 -4.11
N VAL A 713 29.72 -1.65 -3.09
CA VAL A 713 28.62 -2.23 -2.30
C VAL A 713 27.47 -1.23 -2.21
N VAL A 714 26.24 -1.67 -2.48
CA VAL A 714 25.03 -0.83 -2.41
C VAL A 714 24.14 -1.32 -1.27
N TYR A 715 23.68 -0.42 -0.42
CA TYR A 715 22.89 -0.75 0.77
C TYR A 715 21.84 0.32 1.07
N SER A 716 20.75 -0.07 1.74
CA SER A 716 19.74 0.88 2.24
C SER A 716 19.75 0.93 3.76
N THR A 717 19.90 2.13 4.33
CA THR A 717 19.96 2.37 5.79
C THR A 717 18.95 3.44 6.20
N SER A 718 18.40 3.33 7.42
CA SER A 718 17.52 4.37 7.99
C SER A 718 18.28 5.54 8.63
N LEU A 719 19.62 5.49 8.63
CA LEU A 719 20.47 6.49 9.28
C LEU A 719 21.17 7.37 8.25
N GLY A 720 20.98 8.68 8.36
CA GLY A 720 21.62 9.67 7.49
C GLY A 720 23.14 9.72 7.69
N HIS A 721 23.89 9.54 6.60
CA HIS A 721 25.36 9.59 6.64
C HIS A 721 25.88 10.91 7.22
N GLY A 722 26.77 10.81 8.22
CA GLY A 722 27.34 11.96 8.94
C GLY A 722 26.54 12.48 10.14
N ALA A 723 25.29 12.04 10.35
CA ALA A 723 24.47 12.53 11.46
C ALA A 723 24.68 11.73 12.76
N ARG A 724 25.36 12.32 13.75
CA ARG A 724 25.20 11.89 15.16
C ARG A 724 23.87 12.44 15.70
N GLY A 725 22.79 11.66 15.58
CA GLY A 725 21.57 11.86 16.38
C GLY A 725 20.33 12.41 15.68
N ASP A 726 20.17 12.25 14.35
CA ASP A 726 18.87 12.42 13.69
C ASP A 726 18.32 11.05 13.24
N GLN A 727 17.38 10.51 14.03
CA GLN A 727 16.69 9.24 13.76
C GLN A 727 15.57 9.44 12.73
N SER A 728 15.94 9.77 11.50
CA SER A 728 14.97 9.94 10.41
C SER A 728 14.22 8.62 10.16
N THR A 729 12.89 8.65 10.08
CA THR A 729 12.03 7.47 9.87
C THR A 729 12.06 6.89 8.45
N ARG A 730 13.15 7.12 7.70
CA ARG A 730 13.24 7.02 6.24
C ARG A 730 14.46 6.21 5.82
N TRP A 731 14.26 5.11 5.10
CA TRP A 731 15.36 4.37 4.50
C TRP A 731 15.90 5.11 3.27
N SER A 732 17.21 5.14 3.09
CA SER A 732 17.88 5.79 1.95
C SER A 732 18.98 4.90 1.39
N LEU A 733 19.10 4.89 0.06
CA LEU A 733 20.03 4.05 -0.69
C LEU A 733 21.39 4.74 -0.83
N TYR A 734 22.45 4.04 -0.43
CA TYR A 734 23.82 4.49 -0.55
C TYR A 734 24.65 3.49 -1.37
N SER A 735 25.57 4.02 -2.17
CA SER A 735 26.67 3.24 -2.74
C SER A 735 27.96 3.57 -2.01
N ARG A 736 28.76 2.55 -1.73
CA ARG A 736 30.09 2.66 -1.12
C ARG A 736 31.11 2.05 -2.06
N GLU A 737 32.13 2.83 -2.39
CA GLU A 737 33.25 2.44 -3.23
C GLU A 737 34.56 2.51 -2.43
N SER A 738 35.47 1.56 -2.63
CA SER A 738 36.82 1.57 -2.03
C SER A 738 37.88 1.65 -3.13
N LEU A 739 38.51 2.83 -3.28
CA LEU A 739 39.51 3.12 -4.33
C LEU A 739 40.81 3.60 -3.67
N ASP A 740 41.94 2.91 -3.92
CA ASP A 740 43.26 3.26 -3.36
C ASP A 740 43.25 3.48 -1.83
N MET A 741 42.62 2.55 -1.09
CA MET A 741 42.34 2.63 0.36
C MET A 741 41.46 3.80 0.81
N ARG A 742 40.93 4.61 -0.11
CA ARG A 742 39.96 5.68 0.17
C ARG A 742 38.55 5.13 -0.01
N VAL A 743 37.85 4.95 1.10
CA VAL A 743 36.42 4.70 1.09
C VAL A 743 35.68 5.99 0.72
N GLN A 744 34.91 5.94 -0.36
CA GLN A 744 33.89 6.92 -0.70
C GLN A 744 32.51 6.33 -0.39
N THR A 745 31.56 7.17 0.01
CA THR A 745 30.16 6.74 0.13
C THR A 745 29.26 7.87 -0.33
N ARG A 746 28.33 7.54 -1.21
CA ARG A 746 27.51 8.46 -1.99
C ARG A 746 26.04 8.10 -1.81
N LEU A 747 25.20 9.11 -1.67
CA LEU A 747 23.75 8.98 -1.56
C LEU A 747 23.17 8.80 -2.96
N VAL A 748 22.63 7.62 -3.25
CA VAL A 748 22.04 7.28 -4.56
C VAL A 748 20.57 7.70 -4.60
N GLU A 749 19.83 7.50 -3.50
CA GLU A 749 18.42 7.90 -3.39
C GLU A 749 18.02 8.13 -1.93
N THR A 750 17.45 9.30 -1.62
CA THR A 750 16.86 9.57 -0.30
C THR A 750 15.41 9.10 -0.25
N GLY A 751 15.01 8.38 0.79
CA GLY A 751 13.61 8.04 1.02
C GLY A 751 12.78 9.18 1.60
N SER A 752 11.46 8.98 1.57
CA SER A 752 10.45 9.72 2.33
C SER A 752 9.82 8.81 3.41
N PRO A 753 8.97 9.33 4.32
CA PRO A 753 8.26 8.49 5.30
C PRO A 753 7.23 7.55 4.67
N THR A 754 6.94 7.70 3.37
CA THR A 754 5.93 6.93 2.62
C THR A 754 6.51 6.18 1.41
N VAL A 755 7.76 6.44 1.04
CA VAL A 755 8.46 5.82 -0.09
C VAL A 755 9.92 5.61 0.28
N SER A 756 10.29 4.36 0.53
CA SER A 756 11.65 3.94 0.84
C SER A 756 12.27 3.16 -0.34
N PRO A 757 13.49 3.49 -0.79
CA PRO A 757 14.32 2.57 -1.56
C PRO A 757 14.82 1.44 -0.65
N LEU A 758 14.57 0.19 -1.04
CA LEU A 758 14.81 -0.99 -0.22
C LEU A 758 15.36 -2.16 -1.06
N ARG A 759 16.04 -3.07 -0.37
CA ARG A 759 16.48 -4.39 -0.85
C ARG A 759 17.17 -4.35 -2.22
N PRO A 760 18.30 -3.60 -2.35
CA PRO A 760 19.15 -3.69 -3.53
C PRO A 760 19.51 -5.15 -3.82
N LYS A 761 19.64 -5.51 -5.10
CA LYS A 761 20.11 -6.83 -5.54
C LYS A 761 20.73 -6.73 -6.93
N PHE A 762 22.03 -7.02 -7.07
CA PHE A 762 22.67 -7.13 -8.37
C PHE A 762 22.26 -8.43 -9.09
N SER A 763 22.15 -8.40 -10.41
CA SER A 763 21.95 -9.58 -11.26
C SER A 763 23.22 -10.42 -11.38
N SER A 764 23.11 -11.75 -11.40
CA SER A 764 24.16 -12.58 -12.01
C SER A 764 24.19 -12.37 -13.53
N MET A 765 25.29 -12.76 -14.19
CA MET A 765 25.44 -12.67 -15.65
C MET A 765 25.49 -14.06 -16.27
N ALA A 766 24.74 -14.28 -17.34
CA ALA A 766 24.98 -15.39 -18.24
C ALA A 766 26.28 -15.16 -19.04
N PRO A 767 26.97 -16.22 -19.51
CA PRO A 767 28.11 -16.07 -20.40
C PRO A 767 27.75 -15.22 -21.64
N GLY A 768 28.52 -14.17 -21.93
CA GLY A 768 28.28 -13.29 -23.07
C GLY A 768 27.10 -12.32 -22.93
N ALA A 769 26.55 -12.11 -21.72
CA ALA A 769 25.64 -10.98 -21.46
C ALA A 769 26.35 -9.63 -21.67
N GLN A 770 25.69 -8.65 -22.30
CA GLN A 770 26.31 -7.37 -22.68
C GLN A 770 26.45 -6.35 -21.53
N GLY A 771 25.89 -6.66 -20.36
CA GLY A 771 25.96 -5.83 -19.16
C GLY A 771 25.38 -6.56 -17.95
N HIS A 772 25.25 -5.85 -16.83
CA HIS A 772 24.56 -6.32 -15.63
C HIS A 772 23.57 -5.26 -15.13
N ALA A 773 22.76 -5.58 -14.11
CA ALA A 773 21.82 -4.63 -13.51
C ALA A 773 21.77 -4.71 -11.99
N LEU A 774 21.45 -3.59 -11.34
CA LEU A 774 21.04 -3.48 -9.95
C LEU A 774 19.51 -3.29 -9.94
N PHE A 775 18.81 -4.15 -9.21
CA PHE A 775 17.39 -4.00 -8.92
C PHE A 775 17.18 -3.44 -7.52
N VAL A 776 16.25 -2.51 -7.37
CA VAL A 776 15.90 -1.86 -6.09
C VAL A 776 14.37 -1.76 -5.97
N MET A 777 13.82 -2.05 -4.80
CA MET A 777 12.42 -1.76 -4.50
C MET A 777 12.25 -0.29 -4.15
N ARG A 778 11.17 0.37 -4.59
CA ARG A 778 10.83 1.74 -4.16
C ARG A 778 9.35 1.83 -3.77
N GLY A 779 9.03 2.01 -2.48
CA GLY A 779 7.65 2.14 -2.03
C GLY A 779 7.45 1.93 -0.52
N SER A 780 6.28 1.43 -0.14
CA SER A 780 5.97 1.05 1.25
C SER A 780 6.21 -0.45 1.46
N TYR A 781 6.74 -0.82 2.62
CA TYR A 781 7.00 -2.20 3.02
C TYR A 781 6.74 -2.34 4.52
N THR A 782 5.67 -3.04 4.90
CA THR A 782 5.17 -3.15 6.28
C THR A 782 5.34 -4.55 6.84
N SER A 783 5.33 -5.58 5.99
CA SER A 783 5.69 -6.96 6.37
C SER A 783 6.07 -7.79 5.13
N TYR A 784 6.50 -9.04 5.33
CA TYR A 784 6.75 -9.96 4.22
C TYR A 784 5.50 -10.39 3.44
N VAL A 785 4.29 -10.07 3.93
CA VAL A 785 3.01 -10.30 3.23
C VAL A 785 2.28 -9.01 2.81
N ASP A 786 2.82 -7.84 3.17
CA ASP A 786 2.23 -6.52 2.87
C ASP A 786 3.32 -5.53 2.41
N PHE A 787 3.29 -5.25 1.11
CA PHE A 787 4.24 -4.35 0.45
C PHE A 787 3.63 -3.75 -0.83
N GLU A 788 3.88 -2.46 -1.05
CA GLU A 788 3.46 -1.70 -2.23
C GLU A 788 4.67 -0.99 -2.84
N THR A 789 5.61 -1.81 -3.30
CA THR A 789 6.90 -1.44 -3.88
C THR A 789 6.87 -1.50 -5.41
N ARG A 790 7.48 -0.49 -6.08
CA ARG A 790 7.87 -0.56 -7.49
C ARG A 790 9.25 -1.17 -7.63
N MET A 791 9.57 -1.70 -8.81
CA MET A 791 10.89 -2.30 -9.10
C MET A 791 11.69 -1.43 -10.07
N ILE A 792 12.73 -0.78 -9.55
CA ILE A 792 13.67 0.05 -10.31
C ILE A 792 14.83 -0.83 -10.81
N CYS A 793 15.33 -0.56 -12.01
CA CYS A 793 16.44 -1.27 -12.64
C CYS A 793 17.49 -0.26 -13.12
N TYR A 794 18.70 -0.33 -12.57
CA TYR A 794 19.85 0.45 -13.01
C TYR A 794 20.76 -0.48 -13.84
N PRO A 795 20.92 -0.26 -15.15
CA PRO A 795 21.79 -1.08 -16.00
C PRO A 795 23.24 -0.56 -15.99
N PHE A 796 24.19 -1.46 -16.17
CA PHE A 796 25.63 -1.18 -16.19
C PHE A 796 26.30 -1.89 -17.37
N VAL A 797 27.14 -1.17 -18.12
CA VAL A 797 28.12 -1.78 -19.02
C VAL A 797 29.34 -2.22 -18.18
N SER A 798 30.12 -3.19 -18.66
CA SER A 798 31.25 -3.75 -17.89
C SER A 798 32.29 -2.68 -17.50
N GLY A 799 32.54 -2.54 -16.19
CA GLY A 799 33.48 -1.56 -15.62
C GLY A 799 32.91 -0.16 -15.43
N GLN A 800 31.58 -0.05 -15.30
CA GLN A 800 30.88 1.17 -14.85
C GLN A 800 30.40 0.98 -13.41
N THR A 801 30.56 2.00 -12.57
CA THR A 801 29.92 2.04 -11.25
C THR A 801 28.51 2.63 -11.33
N CYS A 802 27.81 2.81 -10.20
CA CYS A 802 26.47 3.40 -10.20
C CYS A 802 26.47 4.85 -10.68
N ASP A 803 27.60 5.53 -10.61
CA ASP A 803 27.72 6.96 -10.90
C ASP A 803 28.09 7.24 -12.36
N ASP A 804 28.66 6.24 -13.06
CA ASP A 804 28.85 6.24 -14.52
C ASP A 804 27.52 6.09 -15.28
N SER A 805 26.41 5.74 -14.59
CA SER A 805 25.05 5.76 -15.13
C SER A 805 24.50 7.21 -15.23
N GLY A 806 25.24 8.03 -15.98
CA GLY A 806 25.05 9.45 -16.30
C GLY A 806 23.93 10.22 -15.60
N SER A 807 24.10 10.44 -14.29
CA SER A 807 23.40 11.43 -13.46
C SER A 807 21.93 11.73 -13.79
N THR A 808 21.04 10.73 -13.66
CA THR A 808 19.69 11.04 -13.17
C THR A 808 19.74 11.34 -11.66
N HIS A 809 20.28 12.51 -11.31
CA HIS A 809 19.91 13.16 -10.05
C HIS A 809 18.40 13.39 -10.07
N ILE A 810 17.65 12.52 -9.39
CA ILE A 810 16.25 12.78 -9.08
C ILE A 810 16.25 13.73 -7.90
N ASP A 811 16.27 15.03 -8.22
CA ASP A 811 16.18 16.09 -7.23
C ASP A 811 14.89 15.92 -6.41
N LEU A 812 15.01 15.95 -5.08
CA LEU A 812 13.93 15.58 -4.15
C LEU A 812 12.98 16.74 -3.86
N MET A 813 12.46 17.32 -4.94
CA MET A 813 11.08 17.80 -4.99
C MET A 813 10.34 16.89 -5.98
N TYR A 814 9.41 16.05 -5.51
CA TYR A 814 8.54 15.27 -6.40
C TYR A 814 7.81 16.22 -7.38
N PRO A 815 8.15 16.22 -8.68
CA PRO A 815 7.36 16.95 -9.65
C PRO A 815 6.11 16.10 -9.90
N VAL A 816 4.94 16.74 -9.98
CA VAL A 816 3.75 16.07 -10.54
C VAL A 816 3.97 15.91 -12.04
N MET A 817 4.71 14.86 -12.42
CA MET A 817 5.12 14.64 -13.81
C MET A 817 3.89 14.51 -14.71
N PRO A 818 3.73 15.40 -15.72
CA PRO A 818 2.52 15.44 -16.54
C PRO A 818 2.30 14.21 -17.43
N SER A 819 1.55 13.24 -16.92
CA SER A 819 1.05 12.11 -17.72
C SER A 819 -0.39 12.36 -18.13
N ALA A 820 -0.64 12.53 -19.44
CA ALA A 820 -1.99 12.40 -19.98
C ALA A 820 -2.58 11.02 -19.66
N ALA A 821 -3.91 10.92 -19.55
CA ALA A 821 -4.63 9.67 -19.22
C ALA A 821 -4.75 8.73 -20.44
N MET A 822 -3.66 8.56 -21.17
CA MET A 822 -3.57 7.89 -22.47
C MET A 822 -2.48 6.79 -22.45
N PRO A 823 -2.55 5.77 -23.31
CA PRO A 823 -1.48 4.78 -23.39
C PRO A 823 -0.19 5.38 -23.98
N ALA A 824 0.95 4.74 -23.71
CA ALA A 824 2.26 5.34 -23.96
C ALA A 824 2.58 5.63 -25.45
N ARG A 825 1.89 5.01 -26.41
CA ARG A 825 2.08 5.27 -27.86
C ARG A 825 1.41 6.59 -28.25
N GLU A 826 0.25 6.86 -27.69
CA GLU A 826 -0.56 8.04 -27.82
C GLU A 826 0.15 9.23 -27.14
N VAL A 827 0.58 9.07 -25.88
CA VAL A 827 1.39 10.09 -25.17
C VAL A 827 2.65 10.46 -25.96
N ARG A 828 3.43 9.47 -26.43
CA ARG A 828 4.62 9.73 -27.27
C ARG A 828 4.30 10.40 -28.61
N THR A 829 3.10 10.20 -29.16
CA THR A 829 2.68 10.86 -30.40
C THR A 829 2.24 12.29 -30.12
N LEU A 830 1.37 12.48 -29.13
CA LEU A 830 0.87 13.78 -28.70
C LEU A 830 2.02 14.72 -28.31
N GLY A 831 3.00 14.25 -27.53
CA GLY A 831 4.20 15.03 -27.20
C GLY A 831 5.05 15.43 -28.42
N ARG A 832 5.12 14.59 -29.46
CA ARG A 832 5.80 14.91 -30.74
C ARG A 832 5.04 15.93 -31.60
N LEU A 833 3.75 16.13 -31.32
CA LEU A 833 2.93 17.19 -31.91
C LEU A 833 3.05 18.47 -31.07
N MET A 834 2.84 18.39 -29.75
CA MET A 834 2.94 19.51 -28.80
C MET A 834 4.28 20.24 -28.88
N SER A 835 5.40 19.50 -28.90
CA SER A 835 6.77 20.04 -29.01
C SER A 835 7.06 20.84 -30.29
N LYS A 836 6.15 20.79 -31.27
CA LYS A 836 6.18 21.54 -32.52
C LYS A 836 5.09 22.62 -32.61
N ALA A 837 4.13 22.64 -31.69
CA ALA A 837 3.02 23.57 -31.69
C ALA A 837 3.44 24.96 -31.18
N GLN A 838 2.92 25.99 -31.83
CA GLN A 838 2.96 27.39 -31.38
C GLN A 838 1.62 27.80 -30.76
N SER A 839 0.54 27.06 -31.02
CA SER A 839 -0.78 27.35 -30.49
C SER A 839 -1.57 26.05 -30.36
N TYR A 840 -1.90 25.69 -29.11
CA TYR A 840 -2.55 24.45 -28.74
C TYR A 840 -3.92 24.74 -28.13
N VAL A 841 -4.96 24.12 -28.70
CA VAL A 841 -6.29 24.06 -28.09
C VAL A 841 -6.55 22.63 -27.62
N GLU A 842 -7.14 22.51 -26.44
CA GLU A 842 -7.55 21.25 -25.85
C GLU A 842 -9.00 21.32 -25.44
N PHE A 843 -9.78 20.33 -25.88
CA PHE A 843 -11.08 20.03 -25.28
C PHE A 843 -10.86 18.85 -24.33
N GLY A 844 -11.21 19.01 -23.05
CA GLY A 844 -10.95 18.04 -21.98
C GLY A 844 -9.60 18.27 -21.31
N GLY A 845 -9.60 18.92 -20.15
CA GLY A 845 -8.40 19.23 -19.39
C GLY A 845 -7.92 18.08 -18.50
N GLY A 846 -6.63 18.09 -18.16
CA GLY A 846 -6.03 17.10 -17.26
C GLY A 846 -4.51 17.01 -17.39
N GLY A 847 -3.97 15.79 -17.29
CA GLY A 847 -2.52 15.57 -17.43
C GLY A 847 -1.95 15.94 -18.81
N SER A 848 -2.79 15.92 -19.86
CA SER A 848 -2.44 16.44 -21.19
C SER A 848 -2.29 17.96 -21.20
N THR A 849 -3.08 18.70 -20.42
CA THR A 849 -2.91 20.14 -20.23
C THR A 849 -1.57 20.47 -19.60
N LEU A 850 -1.23 19.77 -18.52
CA LEU A 850 0.06 19.94 -17.83
C LEU A 850 1.23 19.55 -18.75
N MET A 851 1.04 18.56 -19.61
CA MET A 851 2.01 18.17 -20.64
C MET A 851 2.13 19.22 -21.75
N ALA A 852 1.04 19.89 -22.11
CA ALA A 852 1.02 21.01 -23.05
C ALA A 852 1.80 22.21 -22.51
N LEU A 853 1.59 22.57 -21.24
CA LEU A 853 2.32 23.66 -20.54
C LEU A 853 3.85 23.44 -20.53
N SER A 854 4.30 22.19 -20.56
CA SER A 854 5.72 21.81 -20.64
C SER A 854 6.30 21.77 -22.05
N LEU A 855 5.48 21.58 -23.10
CA LEU A 855 5.96 21.23 -24.45
C LEU A 855 5.58 22.23 -25.55
N VAL A 856 4.46 22.93 -25.41
CA VAL A 856 3.95 23.89 -26.42
C VAL A 856 4.70 25.21 -26.28
N ARG A 857 5.09 25.82 -27.41
CA ARG A 857 6.01 26.97 -27.43
C ARG A 857 5.32 28.33 -27.35
N GLY A 858 4.00 28.37 -27.57
CA GLY A 858 3.15 29.56 -27.45
C GLY A 858 1.85 29.22 -26.73
N ASP A 859 0.74 29.87 -27.10
CA ASP A 859 -0.48 29.87 -26.29
C ASP A 859 -1.10 28.47 -26.13
N VAL A 860 -1.41 28.11 -24.87
CA VAL A 860 -2.06 26.86 -24.45
C VAL A 860 -3.45 27.19 -23.93
N PHE A 861 -4.47 26.69 -24.62
CA PHE A 861 -5.86 26.93 -24.30
C PHE A 861 -6.58 25.60 -23.99
N THR A 862 -7.33 25.54 -22.89
CA THR A 862 -8.05 24.32 -22.48
C THR A 862 -9.50 24.64 -22.15
N VAL A 863 -10.43 23.97 -22.84
CA VAL A 863 -11.86 23.91 -22.49
C VAL A 863 -12.05 22.77 -21.49
N GLU A 864 -12.36 23.10 -20.24
CA GLU A 864 -12.74 22.10 -19.24
C GLU A 864 -14.08 22.48 -18.58
N SER A 865 -15.02 21.54 -18.58
CA SER A 865 -16.36 21.72 -17.99
C SER A 865 -16.36 21.58 -16.47
N ASP A 866 -15.41 20.85 -15.89
CA ASP A 866 -15.22 20.74 -14.45
C ASP A 866 -14.50 21.98 -13.89
N ALA A 867 -15.24 22.79 -13.13
CA ALA A 867 -14.74 24.04 -12.57
C ALA A 867 -13.61 23.84 -11.53
N TYR A 868 -13.57 22.71 -10.82
CA TYR A 868 -12.53 22.40 -9.84
C TYR A 868 -11.25 21.94 -10.55
N LEU A 869 -11.36 21.10 -11.57
CA LEU A 869 -10.22 20.71 -12.41
C LEU A 869 -9.67 21.92 -13.19
N ALA A 870 -10.56 22.77 -13.73
CA ALA A 870 -10.17 24.03 -14.37
C ALA A 870 -9.46 24.99 -13.41
N GLN A 871 -9.85 25.06 -12.13
CA GLN A 871 -9.13 25.81 -11.11
C GLN A 871 -7.76 25.19 -10.82
N PHE A 872 -7.68 23.87 -10.59
CA PHE A 872 -6.42 23.16 -10.38
C PHE A 872 -5.43 23.37 -11.53
N LEU A 873 -5.89 23.30 -12.79
CA LEU A 873 -5.05 23.54 -13.97
C LEU A 873 -4.54 24.98 -14.05
N ARG A 874 -5.34 25.98 -13.64
CA ARG A 874 -4.89 27.38 -13.53
C ARG A 874 -3.84 27.55 -12.43
N GLU A 875 -4.03 26.91 -11.28
CA GLU A 875 -3.08 26.94 -10.15
C GLU A 875 -1.79 26.15 -10.42
N ALA A 876 -1.85 25.10 -11.23
CA ALA A 876 -0.66 24.38 -11.71
C ALA A 876 0.10 25.24 -12.73
N ALA A 877 -0.60 25.94 -13.63
CA ALA A 877 0.00 26.83 -14.62
C ALA A 877 0.70 28.06 -13.98
N THR A 878 0.22 28.58 -12.86
CA THR A 878 0.93 29.67 -12.13
C THR A 878 2.16 29.19 -11.37
N LYS A 879 2.27 27.88 -11.08
CA LYS A 879 3.41 27.25 -10.39
C LYS A 879 4.44 26.64 -11.36
N HIS A 880 4.19 26.65 -12.67
CA HIS A 880 5.08 26.05 -13.67
C HIS A 880 6.21 27.02 -14.04
N GLU A 881 7.46 26.68 -13.74
CA GLU A 881 8.65 27.55 -13.94
C GLU A 881 9.13 27.63 -15.41
N THR A 882 8.21 27.62 -16.37
CA THR A 882 8.50 27.64 -17.81
C THR A 882 7.55 28.59 -18.57
N GLN A 883 7.59 29.89 -18.27
CA GLN A 883 6.73 30.92 -18.87
C GLN A 883 7.08 31.21 -20.36
N SER A 884 6.81 30.25 -21.24
CA SER A 884 6.77 30.45 -22.70
C SER A 884 5.32 30.52 -23.21
N ALA A 885 4.47 29.61 -22.74
CA ALA A 885 3.04 29.60 -23.06
C ALA A 885 2.25 30.62 -22.22
N ARG A 886 1.24 31.26 -22.82
CA ARG A 886 0.12 31.84 -22.04
C ARG A 886 -0.89 30.73 -21.81
N PHE A 887 -1.27 30.49 -20.57
CA PHE A 887 -2.34 29.54 -20.26
C PHE A 887 -3.68 30.23 -20.13
N THR A 888 -4.69 29.68 -20.81
CA THR A 888 -6.09 30.07 -20.63
C THR A 888 -6.95 28.82 -20.51
N CYS A 889 -7.45 28.52 -19.30
CA CYS A 889 -8.52 27.55 -19.13
C CYS A 889 -9.88 28.24 -19.12
N VAL A 890 -10.77 27.89 -20.05
CA VAL A 890 -12.16 28.34 -20.09
C VAL A 890 -13.07 27.22 -19.58
N VAL A 891 -13.99 27.61 -18.69
CA VAL A 891 -15.12 26.80 -18.28
C VAL A 891 -16.33 27.28 -19.09
N PRO A 892 -16.90 26.47 -20.00
CA PRO A 892 -18.14 26.80 -20.69
C PRO A 892 -19.29 27.01 -19.70
N ARG A 893 -20.36 27.69 -20.12
CA ARG A 893 -21.53 27.86 -19.24
C ARG A 893 -22.29 26.54 -19.14
N VAL A 894 -22.30 25.96 -17.94
CA VAL A 894 -23.04 24.74 -17.61
C VAL A 894 -23.63 24.91 -16.23
N ASP A 895 -24.94 24.68 -16.09
CA ASP A 895 -25.62 24.92 -14.81
C ASP A 895 -25.38 23.78 -13.82
N VAL A 896 -25.24 22.54 -14.32
CA VAL A 896 -24.94 21.34 -13.51
C VAL A 896 -24.09 20.33 -14.29
N ILE A 897 -23.01 19.85 -13.67
CA ILE A 897 -22.11 18.80 -14.17
C ILE A 897 -22.13 17.55 -13.27
N LYS A 898 -21.70 16.43 -13.83
CA LYS A 898 -21.41 15.14 -13.18
C LYS A 898 -19.93 14.82 -13.37
N GLY A 899 -19.38 13.94 -12.54
CA GLY A 899 -17.97 13.51 -12.59
C GLY A 899 -17.47 13.19 -14.01
N TRP A 900 -16.23 13.60 -14.28
CA TRP A 900 -15.61 13.67 -15.62
C TRP A 900 -16.29 14.66 -16.58
N GLY A 901 -16.70 15.84 -16.07
CA GLY A 901 -17.16 16.96 -16.89
C GLY A 901 -18.42 16.69 -17.74
N ARG A 902 -19.24 15.71 -17.37
CA ARG A 902 -20.46 15.34 -18.13
C ARG A 902 -21.63 16.26 -17.76
N PRO A 903 -22.47 16.70 -18.70
CA PRO A 903 -23.63 17.53 -18.39
C PRO A 903 -24.69 16.72 -17.63
N ALA A 904 -25.32 17.32 -16.63
CA ALA A 904 -26.35 16.65 -15.85
C ALA A 904 -27.73 16.70 -16.52
N ALA A 905 -28.03 15.69 -17.35
CA ALA A 905 -29.39 15.38 -17.81
C ALA A 905 -30.13 16.54 -18.52
N LEU A 906 -29.41 17.24 -19.39
CA LEU A 906 -29.97 18.25 -20.29
C LEU A 906 -30.91 17.58 -21.32
N ASN A 907 -32.06 18.21 -21.59
CA ASN A 907 -32.91 17.85 -22.73
C ASN A 907 -32.16 18.09 -24.05
N ASP A 908 -32.68 17.63 -25.19
CA ASP A 908 -31.95 17.68 -26.46
C ASP A 908 -31.56 19.11 -26.88
N ALA A 909 -32.42 20.11 -26.64
CA ALA A 909 -32.11 21.50 -26.96
C ALA A 909 -31.03 22.08 -26.02
N ASP A 910 -31.08 21.78 -24.71
CA ASP A 910 -30.06 22.20 -23.76
C ASP A 910 -28.73 21.45 -23.96
N ARG A 911 -28.78 20.18 -24.36
CA ARG A 911 -27.59 19.39 -24.69
C ARG A 911 -26.92 19.94 -25.94
N SER A 912 -27.68 20.34 -26.96
CA SER A 912 -27.14 21.08 -28.10
C SER A 912 -26.61 22.47 -27.71
N ARG A 913 -27.31 23.25 -26.87
CA ARG A 913 -26.80 24.54 -26.36
C ARG A 913 -25.46 24.39 -25.62
N PHE A 914 -25.33 23.36 -24.78
CA PHE A 914 -24.08 23.10 -24.07
C PHE A 914 -22.99 22.55 -24.99
N GLY A 915 -23.29 21.59 -25.88
CA GLY A 915 -22.33 21.08 -26.86
C GLY A 915 -21.82 22.16 -27.80
N GLU A 916 -22.69 23.09 -28.21
CA GLU A 916 -22.33 24.30 -28.94
C GLU A 916 -21.44 25.22 -28.09
N SER A 917 -21.82 25.53 -26.85
CA SER A 917 -21.00 26.36 -25.95
C SER A 917 -19.64 25.72 -25.64
N TYR A 918 -19.55 24.39 -25.57
CA TYR A 918 -18.33 23.65 -25.29
C TYR A 918 -17.41 23.63 -26.51
N ALA A 919 -17.95 23.35 -27.71
CA ALA A 919 -17.20 23.40 -28.96
C ALA A 919 -16.74 24.83 -29.30
N ARG A 920 -17.61 25.84 -29.20
CA ARG A 920 -17.28 27.26 -29.48
C ARG A 920 -16.21 27.80 -28.55
N ALA A 921 -16.25 27.44 -27.26
CA ALA A 921 -15.26 27.88 -26.28
C ALA A 921 -13.80 27.58 -26.67
N GLY A 922 -13.55 26.54 -27.48
CA GLY A 922 -12.23 26.19 -28.02
C GLY A 922 -12.02 26.53 -29.51
N ALA A 923 -13.07 26.94 -30.24
CA ALA A 923 -12.99 27.27 -31.67
C ALA A 923 -12.88 28.78 -31.94
N ASP A 924 -13.42 29.61 -31.05
CA ASP A 924 -13.34 31.07 -31.11
C ASP A 924 -12.06 31.62 -30.43
N SER A 925 -11.24 30.74 -29.87
CA SER A 925 -10.09 31.02 -29.02
C SER A 925 -8.77 30.66 -29.70
N CYS A 926 -7.96 31.69 -29.97
CA CYS A 926 -6.71 31.66 -30.75
C CYS A 926 -6.87 31.05 -32.16
N THR A 927 -5.77 30.79 -32.87
CA THR A 927 -5.79 29.97 -34.09
C THR A 927 -4.79 28.85 -33.89
N PRO A 928 -5.23 27.60 -33.61
CA PRO A 928 -4.32 26.51 -33.28
C PRO A 928 -3.55 25.95 -34.50
N ASP A 929 -2.34 25.43 -34.25
CA ASP A 929 -1.69 24.45 -35.16
C ASP A 929 -1.90 23.01 -34.68
N LEU A 930 -2.20 22.82 -33.40
CA LEU A 930 -2.56 21.54 -32.81
C LEU A 930 -3.83 21.69 -31.98
N VAL A 931 -4.79 20.80 -32.21
CA VAL A 931 -5.96 20.61 -31.34
C VAL A 931 -5.95 19.20 -30.79
N LEU A 932 -6.11 19.05 -29.47
CA LEU A 932 -6.50 17.78 -28.85
C LEU A 932 -8.00 17.80 -28.53
N VAL A 933 -8.67 16.69 -28.84
CA VAL A 933 -10.07 16.44 -28.52
C VAL A 933 -10.16 15.15 -27.70
N ASP A 934 -10.02 15.27 -26.38
CA ASP A 934 -10.20 14.18 -25.40
C ASP A 934 -11.40 14.44 -24.46
N GLY A 935 -11.96 15.63 -24.48
CA GLY A 935 -13.14 16.05 -23.74
C GLY A 935 -14.45 15.56 -24.35
N ARG A 936 -15.49 16.37 -24.22
CA ARG A 936 -16.86 16.05 -24.65
C ARG A 936 -17.17 16.53 -26.07
N PHE A 937 -18.24 16.00 -26.66
CA PHE A 937 -18.79 16.39 -27.96
C PHE A 937 -17.77 16.29 -29.10
N ARG A 938 -16.95 15.22 -29.07
CA ARG A 938 -15.69 15.15 -29.81
C ARG A 938 -15.84 15.38 -31.33
N VAL A 939 -16.96 14.94 -31.91
CA VAL A 939 -17.30 15.20 -33.33
C VAL A 939 -17.57 16.68 -33.59
N ALA A 940 -18.38 17.34 -32.76
CA ALA A 940 -18.69 18.77 -32.92
C ALA A 940 -17.46 19.65 -32.70
N CYS A 941 -16.63 19.34 -31.69
CA CYS A 941 -15.38 20.05 -31.44
C CYS A 941 -14.41 19.94 -32.64
N ALA A 942 -14.25 18.74 -33.20
CA ALA A 942 -13.40 18.52 -34.37
C ALA A 942 -13.94 19.18 -35.65
N LEU A 943 -15.26 19.09 -35.91
CA LEU A 943 -15.90 19.70 -37.08
C LEU A 943 -15.91 21.23 -37.00
N LEU A 944 -16.14 21.82 -35.82
CA LEU A 944 -16.16 23.27 -35.65
C LEU A 944 -14.75 23.87 -35.80
N VAL A 945 -13.71 23.22 -35.25
CA VAL A 945 -12.32 23.60 -35.52
C VAL A 945 -11.98 23.47 -37.00
N ALA A 946 -12.44 22.41 -37.67
CA ALA A 946 -12.24 22.22 -39.11
C ALA A 946 -12.94 23.32 -39.95
N LYS A 947 -14.09 23.84 -39.51
CA LYS A 947 -14.80 24.95 -40.16
C LYS A 947 -14.15 26.31 -39.89
N SER A 948 -13.76 26.59 -38.64
CA SER A 948 -13.24 27.90 -38.22
C SER A 948 -11.75 28.14 -38.50
N THR A 949 -10.97 27.10 -38.82
CA THR A 949 -9.52 27.25 -39.01
C THR A 949 -9.15 28.06 -40.26
N THR A 950 -8.56 29.24 -40.06
CA THR A 950 -8.02 30.10 -41.13
C THR A 950 -6.66 29.65 -41.66
N ARG A 951 -6.08 28.57 -41.10
CA ARG A 951 -4.72 28.10 -41.40
C ARG A 951 -4.59 26.57 -41.32
N ARG A 952 -3.40 26.06 -41.63
CA ARG A 952 -3.06 24.65 -41.43
C ARG A 952 -3.13 24.29 -39.94
N VAL A 953 -3.88 23.22 -39.63
CA VAL A 953 -4.08 22.69 -38.27
C VAL A 953 -3.98 21.17 -38.28
N THR A 954 -3.46 20.61 -37.18
CA THR A 954 -3.49 19.18 -36.86
C THR A 954 -4.56 18.95 -35.81
N ILE A 955 -5.54 18.10 -36.07
CA ILE A 955 -6.57 17.72 -35.09
C ILE A 955 -6.27 16.30 -34.64
N ALA A 956 -6.09 16.09 -33.33
CA ALA A 956 -5.93 14.80 -32.71
C ALA A 956 -7.15 14.49 -31.84
N ILE A 957 -7.79 13.34 -32.06
CA ILE A 957 -8.95 12.89 -31.27
C ILE A 957 -8.55 11.61 -30.55
N ASP A 958 -8.72 11.56 -29.23
CA ASP A 958 -8.40 10.36 -28.45
C ASP A 958 -9.59 9.41 -28.29
N ASP A 959 -9.31 8.14 -27.95
CA ASP A 959 -10.22 6.99 -27.99
C ASP A 959 -10.81 6.69 -29.40
N TYR A 960 -10.31 7.35 -30.44
CA TYR A 960 -10.90 7.39 -31.77
C TYR A 960 -11.03 6.05 -32.49
N ALA A 961 -9.98 5.23 -32.51
CA ALA A 961 -9.95 4.01 -33.33
C ALA A 961 -11.10 3.04 -32.98
N ASN A 962 -11.53 3.02 -31.72
CA ASN A 962 -12.54 2.07 -31.20
C ASN A 962 -13.95 2.69 -31.11
N ARG A 963 -14.18 3.86 -31.70
CA ARG A 963 -15.43 4.63 -31.56
C ARG A 963 -16.04 4.97 -32.94
N PRO A 964 -16.84 4.06 -33.54
CA PRO A 964 -17.44 4.28 -34.86
C PRO A 964 -18.26 5.57 -34.99
N GLY A 965 -18.88 6.04 -33.90
CA GLY A 965 -19.60 7.33 -33.89
C GLY A 965 -18.71 8.54 -34.18
N TYR A 966 -17.39 8.46 -33.93
CA TYR A 966 -16.46 9.53 -34.28
C TYR A 966 -16.00 9.45 -35.74
N HIS A 967 -16.19 8.32 -36.42
CA HIS A 967 -15.79 8.13 -37.82
C HIS A 967 -16.65 8.99 -38.78
N ALA A 968 -17.76 9.56 -38.28
CA ALA A 968 -18.52 10.64 -38.93
C ALA A 968 -17.65 11.83 -39.37
N VAL A 969 -16.54 12.13 -38.66
CA VAL A 969 -15.62 13.21 -39.08
C VAL A 969 -14.88 12.89 -40.38
N GLU A 970 -14.69 11.61 -40.76
CA GLU A 970 -13.90 11.26 -41.96
C GLU A 970 -14.53 11.79 -43.25
N ARG A 971 -15.86 11.98 -43.27
CA ARG A 971 -16.60 12.61 -44.38
C ARG A 971 -16.11 14.03 -44.70
N PHE A 972 -15.53 14.73 -43.73
CA PHE A 972 -15.11 16.13 -43.83
C PHE A 972 -13.60 16.30 -43.66
N LEU A 973 -12.99 15.58 -42.71
CA LEU A 973 -11.56 15.69 -42.37
C LEU A 973 -10.68 14.69 -43.14
N GLY A 974 -11.28 13.77 -43.92
CA GLY A 974 -10.59 12.63 -44.54
C GLY A 974 -10.19 11.56 -43.52
N ARG A 975 -9.40 10.57 -43.95
CA ARG A 975 -8.92 9.49 -43.06
C ARG A 975 -7.79 9.97 -42.14
N PRO A 976 -7.82 9.64 -40.84
CA PRO A 976 -6.73 9.96 -39.91
C PRO A 976 -5.54 9.02 -40.08
N VAL A 977 -4.38 9.48 -39.60
CA VAL A 977 -3.28 8.58 -39.24
C VAL A 977 -3.52 8.08 -37.81
N LEU A 978 -3.68 6.76 -37.64
CA LEU A 978 -3.90 6.15 -36.33
C LEU A 978 -2.59 5.90 -35.58
N HIS A 979 -2.50 6.42 -34.37
CA HIS A 979 -1.33 6.33 -33.49
C HIS A 979 -1.62 5.51 -32.22
N GLY A 980 -2.22 4.34 -32.42
CA GLY A 980 -2.88 3.57 -31.36
C GLY A 980 -4.38 3.88 -31.44
N ARG A 981 -5.01 4.22 -30.32
CA ARG A 981 -6.40 4.69 -30.31
C ARG A 981 -6.53 6.15 -30.79
N LEU A 982 -5.48 6.97 -30.67
CA LEU A 982 -5.44 8.38 -31.09
C LEU A 982 -5.52 8.52 -32.63
N GLY A 983 -6.52 9.22 -33.14
CA GLY A 983 -6.67 9.54 -34.56
C GLY A 983 -6.19 10.95 -34.89
N VAL A 984 -5.24 11.07 -35.82
CA VAL A 984 -4.59 12.36 -36.17
C VAL A 984 -4.90 12.78 -37.61
N PHE A 985 -5.62 13.89 -37.76
CA PHE A 985 -5.99 14.54 -39.02
C PHE A 985 -5.09 15.75 -39.28
N ARG A 986 -4.88 16.12 -40.56
CA ARG A 986 -4.12 17.31 -40.96
C ARG A 986 -4.89 18.08 -42.03
N LEU A 987 -5.35 19.27 -41.70
CA LEU A 987 -6.14 20.12 -42.60
C LEU A 987 -5.26 21.24 -43.16
N ALA A 988 -5.41 21.53 -44.45
CA ALA A 988 -4.66 22.60 -45.12
C ALA A 988 -5.19 24.00 -44.81
N GLY A 989 -6.49 24.10 -44.49
CA GLY A 989 -7.25 25.29 -44.14
C GLY A 989 -8.68 24.87 -43.78
N ALA A 990 -9.63 25.81 -43.80
CA ALA A 990 -11.04 25.55 -43.50
C ALA A 990 -11.68 24.49 -44.40
N ILE A 991 -12.58 23.69 -43.82
CA ILE A 991 -13.44 22.72 -44.49
C ILE A 991 -14.88 23.24 -44.44
N ASP A 992 -15.60 23.16 -45.56
CA ASP A 992 -17.03 23.48 -45.56
C ASP A 992 -17.83 22.39 -44.82
N VAL A 993 -18.36 22.77 -43.66
CA VAL A 993 -19.25 21.94 -42.84
C VAL A 993 -20.58 22.68 -42.70
N PRO A 994 -21.68 22.21 -43.30
CA PRO A 994 -22.99 22.86 -43.20
C PRO A 994 -23.46 22.98 -41.75
N ASP A 995 -24.07 24.10 -41.38
CA ASP A 995 -24.49 24.36 -39.99
C ASP A 995 -25.57 23.38 -39.50
N SER A 996 -26.34 22.78 -40.41
CA SER A 996 -27.25 21.66 -40.09
C SER A 996 -26.52 20.43 -39.57
N VAL A 997 -25.31 20.16 -40.05
CA VAL A 997 -24.45 19.05 -39.56
C VAL A 997 -23.84 19.41 -38.21
N LEU A 998 -23.37 20.65 -38.02
CA LEU A 998 -22.88 21.08 -36.70
C LEU A 998 -24.00 21.01 -35.64
N HIS A 999 -25.21 21.44 -35.98
CA HIS A 999 -26.37 21.37 -35.09
C HIS A 999 -26.81 19.93 -34.77
N GLU A 1000 -26.59 18.97 -35.69
CA GLU A 1000 -26.76 17.53 -35.40
C GLU A 1000 -25.78 17.08 -34.30
N TYR A 1001 -24.48 17.36 -34.46
CA TYR A 1001 -23.46 16.86 -33.54
C TYR A 1001 -23.30 17.66 -32.23
N PHE A 1002 -23.77 18.91 -32.14
CA PHE A 1002 -23.85 19.62 -30.85
C PHE A 1002 -24.72 18.85 -29.85
N GLY A 1003 -25.73 18.10 -30.30
CA GLY A 1003 -26.56 17.24 -29.45
C GLY A 1003 -25.93 15.90 -29.06
N VAL A 1004 -24.73 15.58 -29.54
CA VAL A 1004 -24.10 14.24 -29.44
C VAL A 1004 -22.91 14.25 -28.48
N SER A 1005 -23.16 13.81 -27.24
CA SER A 1005 -22.14 13.60 -26.20
C SER A 1005 -21.79 12.12 -26.00
N ASP A 1006 -20.53 11.86 -25.66
CA ASP A 1006 -19.85 10.55 -25.56
C ASP A 1006 -20.30 9.62 -24.41
#